data_AF-A0A915DQT4-F1
#
_entry.id   AF-A0A915DQT4-F1
#
_cell.length_a   1.000
_cell.length_b   1.000
_cell.length_c   1.000
_cell.angle_alpha   90.00
_cell.angle_beta   90.00
_cell.angle_gamma   90.00
#
_symmetry.space_group_name_H-M   'P 1'
#
loop_
_entity.id
_entity.type
_entity.pdbx_description
1 polymer ?
#
loop_
_entity_poly.entity_id
_entity_poly.type
_entity_poly.pdbx_seq_one_letter_code
_entity_poly.pdbx_strand_id
1 'polypeptide(L)'
;MEDPKSQTSFSSFEFDERLQKVIAEIGWEQCTQVQKAMIPLVLEDKNVLARARTGSGKTGAFLLPIIQKVLLYATSSNKETGPVALIIAPTKELANQIYELVLKLTASLVFIQSINFAHFDETNEEAVNEVVDIVVTTPGRLLSVLKNNDGLLKNVQHVVLDEADLLFSYGYRDEMKKIKAALPPRFQTIMTSATLNEDLSELKSLFVVGPVVSLKLKEGNLPGVNQLTQYHIFCNNDEERFTILLCYRLQLFFEAFKISACVLNSQMPANYRYRVIHEFNEGKYSFIIASECNEIFDENEEEEQEGSKTSAKKKEKQKGLKKKGNKKIDKESGIGRGIDFHFVSNVINFDFPTSTDMYIHRVGRTARGWNKGTAISLVSPEEKPAFKVIQTEINRQTSNEGSFGVFFLGQAVLQPYEIRMKDFESFQLRAREVITACTKSIIREARLAEIRQEILKAKQLDAYFKKNPREKLALEQDRKKFKLNIHSAGIADVTDYMVPKALRGQNFGIRDQKSGGSEMQKSKERKRNRYEKIRHLGEGQFANVYQAKDTETGAIVAIKKIKLGSRHEARDGVNRTALREIKLLQEIHHDNIITLRGVIGHRTSIQLVFDFMDTDLENIIKDSSIPLAQPHIKNMVLQMLLGLEHLHLLYILHRDLKPNNLLLNVNGRIKIADFGLARYFGSPNRNYTHQVITRWYRPPELLYGARSYGAAVDIWSIGCIIAELLLRVPIFAGESDLDQLVQIYKLLGTPTEEDWPNITSLPDFIKIKETGDGFDLKGVFTAAGNDLIELISQCFRFDPLKRWTATQALQSQYFRSEPYACDDSELPIQGPRKRRMRDMDGNEPPITRRKLEFD
;
A
#
# COMPACT_ATOMS: atom_id res chain seq x y z
N MET A 1 -2.48 49.04 12.96
CA MET A 1 -3.93 49.15 12.71
C MET A 1 -4.09 49.19 11.20
N GLU A 2 -4.54 48.10 10.58
CA GLU A 2 -4.98 48.09 9.17
C GLU A 2 -6.51 48.00 9.15
N ASP A 3 -7.12 48.81 8.29
CA ASP A 3 -8.55 49.13 8.23
C ASP A 3 -9.39 47.91 7.76
N PRO A 4 -10.46 47.50 8.47
CA PRO A 4 -11.27 46.31 8.12
C PRO A 4 -12.09 46.42 6.82
N LYS A 5 -11.94 47.52 6.05
CA LYS A 5 -12.75 47.82 4.86
C LYS A 5 -12.00 47.84 3.52
N SER A 6 -10.72 47.46 3.44
CA SER A 6 -10.07 47.28 2.12
C SER A 6 -10.34 45.88 1.54
N GLN A 7 -11.60 45.59 1.17
CA GLN A 7 -11.92 44.44 0.34
C GLN A 7 -11.39 44.72 -1.07
N THR A 8 -10.19 44.23 -1.38
CA THR A 8 -9.62 44.34 -2.73
C THR A 8 -10.41 43.43 -3.66
N SER A 9 -11.17 44.04 -4.56
CA SER A 9 -11.81 43.38 -5.70
C SER A 9 -10.76 43.02 -6.76
N PHE A 10 -11.05 42.00 -7.58
CA PHE A 10 -10.19 41.60 -8.71
C PHE A 10 -9.96 42.74 -9.71
N SER A 11 -10.86 43.74 -9.75
CA SER A 11 -10.70 44.94 -10.56
C SER A 11 -9.48 45.79 -10.18
N SER A 12 -8.89 45.59 -9.01
CA SER A 12 -7.70 46.31 -8.55
C SER A 12 -6.37 45.82 -9.16
N PHE A 13 -6.36 44.66 -9.83
CA PHE A 13 -5.14 44.05 -10.40
C PHE A 13 -4.93 44.36 -11.90
N GLU A 14 -5.72 45.27 -12.48
CA GLU A 14 -5.60 45.72 -13.88
C GLU A 14 -5.56 44.58 -14.92
N PHE A 15 -6.31 43.50 -14.68
CA PHE A 15 -6.46 42.42 -15.67
C PHE A 15 -7.17 42.91 -16.94
N ASP A 16 -6.93 42.25 -18.08
CA ASP A 16 -7.66 42.49 -19.34
C ASP A 16 -9.18 42.39 -19.13
N GLU A 17 -9.95 43.28 -19.75
CA GLU A 17 -11.40 43.38 -19.59
C GLU A 17 -12.13 42.06 -19.85
N ARG A 18 -11.64 41.25 -20.80
CA ARG A 18 -12.22 39.93 -21.11
C ARG A 18 -11.99 38.94 -19.97
N LEU A 19 -10.81 38.98 -19.35
CA LEU A 19 -10.50 38.15 -18.19
C LEU A 19 -11.31 38.61 -16.97
N GLN A 20 -11.46 39.92 -16.76
CA GLN A 20 -12.30 40.48 -15.69
C GLN A 20 -13.77 40.06 -15.83
N LYS A 21 -14.30 40.10 -17.05
CA LYS A 21 -15.67 39.65 -17.34
C LYS A 21 -15.87 38.18 -16.95
N VAL A 22 -14.92 37.31 -17.31
CA VAL A 22 -14.98 35.88 -16.97
C VAL A 22 -14.87 35.65 -15.46
N ILE A 23 -14.01 36.40 -14.75
CA ILE A 23 -13.93 36.35 -13.28
C ILE A 23 -15.30 36.68 -12.64
N ALA A 24 -15.99 37.70 -13.16
CA ALA A 24 -17.32 38.07 -12.71
C ALA A 24 -18.37 36.99 -13.02
N GLU A 25 -18.34 36.38 -14.22
CA GLU A 25 -19.23 35.29 -14.63
C GLU A 25 -19.04 34.01 -13.79
N ILE A 26 -17.81 33.73 -13.35
CA ILE A 26 -17.50 32.61 -12.43
C ILE A 26 -18.02 32.90 -11.00
N GLY A 27 -18.39 34.15 -10.70
CA GLY A 27 -18.90 34.56 -9.39
C GLY A 27 -17.82 34.87 -8.35
N TRP A 28 -16.61 35.23 -8.78
CA TRP A 28 -15.52 35.62 -7.89
C TRP A 28 -15.59 37.11 -7.56
N GLU A 29 -16.41 37.46 -6.57
CA GLU A 29 -16.62 38.86 -6.17
C GLU A 29 -15.46 39.46 -5.36
N GLN A 30 -14.79 38.63 -4.52
CA GLN A 30 -13.75 39.08 -3.61
C GLN A 30 -12.52 38.18 -3.66
N CYS A 31 -11.33 38.78 -3.58
CA CYS A 31 -10.08 38.04 -3.58
C CYS A 31 -9.82 37.37 -2.23
N THR A 32 -9.39 36.11 -2.25
CA THR A 32 -8.91 35.42 -1.06
C THR A 32 -7.57 36.00 -0.59
N GLN A 33 -7.19 35.73 0.66
CA GLN A 33 -5.92 36.23 1.22
C GLN A 33 -4.70 35.79 0.42
N VAL A 34 -4.71 34.55 -0.11
CA VAL A 34 -3.62 34.04 -0.97
C VAL A 34 -3.63 34.72 -2.34
N GLN A 35 -4.80 34.97 -2.93
CA GLN A 35 -4.92 35.69 -4.20
C GLN A 35 -4.39 37.12 -4.06
N LYS A 36 -4.82 37.84 -3.00
CA LYS A 36 -4.37 39.21 -2.72
C LYS A 36 -2.86 39.32 -2.56
N ALA A 37 -2.23 38.34 -1.93
CA ALA A 37 -0.79 38.34 -1.68
C ALA A 37 0.03 37.82 -2.88
N MET A 38 -0.47 36.84 -3.63
CA MET A 38 0.28 36.16 -4.69
C MET A 38 0.16 36.87 -6.04
N ILE A 39 -1.03 37.36 -6.42
CA ILE A 39 -1.28 37.90 -7.76
C ILE A 39 -0.29 39.01 -8.13
N PRO A 40 -0.05 40.05 -7.30
CA PRO A 40 0.90 41.12 -7.63
C PRO A 40 2.34 40.60 -7.79
N LEU A 41 2.76 39.69 -6.92
CA LEU A 41 4.11 39.12 -6.96
C LEU A 41 4.33 38.30 -8.23
N VAL A 42 3.31 37.55 -8.66
CA VAL A 42 3.39 36.80 -9.90
C VAL A 42 3.43 37.75 -11.08
N LEU A 43 2.61 38.81 -11.13
CA LEU A 43 2.65 39.83 -12.20
C LEU A 43 4.03 40.50 -12.32
N GLU A 44 4.71 40.77 -11.20
CA GLU A 44 6.06 41.37 -11.14
C GLU A 44 7.23 40.40 -11.45
N ASP A 45 6.96 39.23 -12.05
CA ASP A 45 7.96 38.20 -12.40
C ASP A 45 8.77 37.64 -11.21
N LYS A 46 8.30 37.80 -9.97
CA LYS A 46 8.98 37.24 -8.80
C LYS A 46 8.75 35.73 -8.70
N ASN A 47 9.77 34.98 -8.27
CA ASN A 47 9.57 33.59 -7.88
C ASN A 47 8.77 33.54 -6.57
N VAL A 48 7.74 32.69 -6.51
CA VAL A 48 6.84 32.61 -5.36
C VAL A 48 6.82 31.19 -4.80
N LEU A 49 7.00 31.09 -3.49
CA LEU A 49 6.71 29.88 -2.72
C LEU A 49 5.54 30.18 -1.79
N ALA A 50 4.36 29.65 -2.10
CA ALA A 50 3.15 29.90 -1.33
C ALA A 50 2.71 28.69 -0.52
N ARG A 51 2.64 28.90 0.79
CA ARG A 51 2.05 27.95 1.72
C ARG A 51 0.62 28.36 2.03
N ALA A 52 -0.35 27.57 1.57
CA ALA A 52 -1.76 27.77 1.89
C ALA A 52 -2.57 26.47 1.83
N ARG A 53 -3.65 26.40 2.60
CA ARG A 53 -4.53 25.22 2.66
C ARG A 53 -5.20 24.96 1.31
N THR A 54 -5.55 23.70 1.02
CA THR A 54 -6.41 23.38 -0.12
C THR A 54 -7.76 24.10 0.01
N GLY A 55 -8.32 24.55 -1.11
CA GLY A 55 -9.54 25.37 -1.12
C GLY A 55 -9.36 26.85 -0.77
N SER A 56 -8.15 27.33 -0.49
CA SER A 56 -7.89 28.77 -0.24
C SER A 56 -7.88 29.65 -1.49
N GLY A 57 -8.07 29.06 -2.68
CA GLY A 57 -8.03 29.78 -3.96
C GLY A 57 -6.64 29.87 -4.60
N LYS A 58 -5.69 29.00 -4.21
CA LYS A 58 -4.31 28.92 -4.74
C LYS A 58 -4.29 28.84 -6.27
N THR A 59 -5.14 28.00 -6.86
CA THR A 59 -5.18 27.77 -8.31
C THR A 59 -5.51 29.06 -9.07
N GLY A 60 -6.54 29.80 -8.63
CA GLY A 60 -6.84 31.12 -9.19
C GLY A 60 -5.72 32.15 -8.94
N ALA A 61 -5.02 32.05 -7.80
CA ALA A 61 -3.97 32.99 -7.42
C ALA A 61 -2.75 32.95 -8.37
N PHE A 62 -2.39 31.78 -8.92
CA PHE A 62 -1.35 31.68 -9.93
C PHE A 62 -1.89 31.72 -11.37
N LEU A 63 -3.07 31.16 -11.65
CA LEU A 63 -3.59 31.10 -13.03
C LEU A 63 -3.93 32.48 -13.61
N LEU A 64 -4.61 33.34 -12.84
CA LEU A 64 -5.03 34.66 -13.32
C LEU A 64 -3.84 35.51 -13.84
N PRO A 65 -2.76 35.71 -13.05
CA PRO A 65 -1.62 36.49 -13.52
C PRO A 65 -0.83 35.79 -14.62
N ILE A 66 -0.80 34.44 -14.66
CA ILE A 66 -0.15 33.71 -15.77
C ILE A 66 -0.94 33.89 -17.07
N ILE A 67 -2.26 33.74 -17.05
CA ILE A 67 -3.11 33.93 -18.23
C ILE A 67 -2.96 35.37 -18.75
N GLN A 68 -2.92 36.36 -17.87
CA GLN A 68 -2.64 37.75 -18.26
C GLN A 68 -1.29 37.91 -18.97
N LYS A 69 -0.24 37.23 -18.49
CA LYS A 69 1.08 37.29 -19.16
C LYS A 69 1.11 36.55 -20.48
N VAL A 70 0.50 35.37 -20.55
CA VAL A 70 0.35 34.60 -21.79
C VAL A 70 -0.41 35.43 -22.83
N LEU A 71 -1.45 36.16 -22.41
CA LEU A 71 -2.21 37.08 -23.25
C LEU A 71 -1.35 38.22 -23.81
N LEU A 72 -0.51 38.85 -22.98
CA LEU A 72 0.43 39.90 -23.40
C LEU A 72 1.51 39.36 -24.35
N TYR A 73 2.00 38.15 -24.11
CA TYR A 73 2.96 37.50 -25.00
C TYR A 73 2.33 37.13 -26.34
N ALA A 74 1.11 36.55 -26.32
CA ALA A 74 0.39 36.15 -27.53
C ALA A 74 0.01 37.34 -28.43
N THR A 75 -0.08 38.55 -27.89
CA THR A 75 -0.35 39.80 -28.63
C THR A 75 0.93 40.52 -29.09
N SER A 76 2.11 40.03 -28.71
CA SER A 76 3.40 40.62 -29.07
C SER A 76 3.89 40.14 -30.45
N SER A 77 4.56 41.03 -31.19
CA SER A 77 5.01 40.79 -32.58
C SER A 77 6.13 39.74 -32.72
N ASN A 78 6.79 39.37 -31.63
CA ASN A 78 7.91 38.40 -31.58
C ASN A 78 7.46 37.08 -30.92
N LYS A 79 6.44 36.41 -31.47
CA LYS A 79 5.98 35.12 -30.94
C LYS A 79 6.92 33.98 -31.35
N GLU A 80 7.60 33.39 -30.37
CA GLU A 80 8.32 32.13 -30.57
C GLU A 80 7.36 30.93 -30.47
N THR A 81 7.70 29.83 -31.13
CA THR A 81 6.90 28.60 -31.14
C THR A 81 7.06 27.83 -29.83
N GLY A 82 5.95 27.39 -29.23
CA GLY A 82 5.92 26.53 -28.06
C GLY A 82 5.31 27.20 -26.81
N PRO A 83 5.00 26.41 -25.77
CA PRO A 83 4.32 26.86 -24.57
C PRO A 83 5.10 27.91 -23.78
N VAL A 84 4.39 28.95 -23.35
CA VAL A 84 4.89 30.02 -22.49
C VAL A 84 4.74 29.63 -21.02
N ALA A 85 3.67 28.91 -20.68
CA ALA A 85 3.37 28.46 -19.33
C ALA A 85 3.32 26.93 -19.22
N LEU A 86 4.06 26.38 -18.26
CA LEU A 86 4.07 24.95 -17.92
C LEU A 86 3.56 24.75 -16.49
N ILE A 87 2.46 24.02 -16.34
CA ILE A 87 1.85 23.71 -15.05
C ILE A 87 1.96 22.20 -14.79
N ILE A 88 2.70 21.84 -13.74
CA ILE A 88 2.95 20.46 -13.34
C ILE A 88 2.16 20.17 -12.06
N ALA A 89 1.31 19.16 -12.13
CA ALA A 89 0.57 18.62 -10.99
C ALA A 89 1.00 17.17 -10.69
N PRO A 90 0.94 16.72 -9.42
CA PRO A 90 1.29 15.35 -9.02
C PRO A 90 0.36 14.27 -9.59
N THR A 91 -0.88 14.60 -9.95
CA THR A 91 -1.88 13.62 -10.42
C THR A 91 -2.57 14.08 -11.70
N LYS A 92 -3.10 13.12 -12.47
CA LYS A 92 -3.80 13.41 -13.73
C LYS A 92 -5.07 14.22 -13.50
N GLU A 93 -5.69 14.06 -12.35
CA GLU A 93 -6.95 14.69 -12.00
C GLU A 93 -6.77 16.10 -11.47
N LEU A 94 -5.73 16.35 -10.68
CA LEU A 94 -5.37 17.72 -10.32
C LEU A 94 -4.97 18.49 -11.58
N ALA A 95 -4.20 17.87 -12.49
CA ALA A 95 -3.94 18.42 -13.82
C ALA A 95 -5.25 18.72 -14.58
N ASN A 96 -6.24 17.81 -14.56
CA ASN A 96 -7.53 18.04 -15.21
C ASN A 96 -8.34 19.17 -14.55
N GLN A 97 -8.36 19.27 -13.21
CA GLN A 97 -9.04 20.34 -12.49
C GLN A 97 -8.45 21.71 -12.81
N ILE A 98 -7.11 21.80 -12.84
CA ILE A 98 -6.40 23.01 -13.27
C ILE A 98 -6.77 23.33 -14.71
N TYR A 99 -6.77 22.33 -15.60
CA TYR A 99 -7.07 22.52 -17.01
C TYR A 99 -8.52 22.98 -17.28
N GLU A 100 -9.51 22.40 -16.59
CA GLU A 100 -10.91 22.86 -16.64
C GLU A 100 -11.05 24.33 -16.21
N LEU A 101 -10.29 24.74 -15.19
CA LEU A 101 -10.27 26.14 -14.77
C LEU A 101 -9.56 27.03 -15.81
N VAL A 102 -8.48 26.56 -16.44
CA VAL A 102 -7.83 27.25 -17.55
C VAL A 102 -8.85 27.47 -18.67
N LEU A 103 -9.57 26.44 -19.13
CA LEU A 103 -10.59 26.55 -20.17
C LEU A 103 -11.70 27.54 -19.83
N LYS A 104 -12.16 27.55 -18.57
CA LYS A 104 -13.14 28.54 -18.11
C LYS A 104 -12.59 29.95 -18.18
N LEU A 105 -11.37 30.17 -17.66
CA LEU A 105 -10.73 31.48 -17.63
C LEU A 105 -10.33 31.99 -19.02
N THR A 106 -10.03 31.09 -19.96
CA THR A 106 -9.67 31.44 -21.35
C THR A 106 -10.85 31.35 -22.32
N ALA A 107 -12.08 31.08 -21.87
CA ALA A 107 -13.25 30.93 -22.73
C ALA A 107 -13.51 32.15 -23.65
N SER A 108 -13.20 33.36 -23.16
CA SER A 108 -13.31 34.61 -23.93
C SER A 108 -12.02 34.98 -24.69
N LEU A 109 -10.97 34.16 -24.63
CA LEU A 109 -9.63 34.39 -25.17
C LEU A 109 -9.31 33.33 -26.23
N VAL A 110 -10.08 33.30 -27.32
CA VAL A 110 -10.10 32.22 -28.35
C VAL A 110 -8.74 31.94 -29.01
N PHE A 111 -7.80 32.88 -28.97
CA PHE A 111 -6.45 32.72 -29.54
C PHE A 111 -5.42 32.14 -28.56
N ILE A 112 -5.76 32.00 -27.28
CA ILE A 112 -4.92 31.29 -26.30
C ILE A 112 -5.27 29.82 -26.40
N GLN A 113 -4.29 29.00 -26.74
CA GLN A 113 -4.44 27.55 -26.83
C GLN A 113 -3.82 26.89 -25.61
N SER A 114 -4.59 26.01 -24.98
CA SER A 114 -4.15 25.24 -23.82
C SER A 114 -4.31 23.75 -24.08
N ILE A 115 -3.40 22.93 -23.55
CA ILE A 115 -3.47 21.47 -23.66
C ILE A 115 -3.24 20.79 -22.32
N ASN A 116 -3.92 19.66 -22.10
CA ASN A 116 -3.67 18.77 -20.97
C ASN A 116 -3.01 17.47 -21.43
N PHE A 117 -1.68 17.36 -21.28
CA PHE A 117 -0.99 16.14 -21.67
C PHE A 117 -1.37 14.93 -20.81
N ALA A 118 -1.87 15.12 -19.59
CA ALA A 118 -2.24 14.03 -18.70
C ALA A 118 -3.37 13.13 -19.26
N HIS A 119 -4.14 13.62 -20.24
CA HIS A 119 -5.25 12.92 -20.91
C HIS A 119 -5.06 12.76 -22.43
N PHE A 120 -3.88 13.07 -22.96
CA PHE A 120 -3.61 13.03 -24.39
C PHE A 120 -3.22 11.61 -24.85
N ASP A 121 -3.93 11.03 -25.82
CA ASP A 121 -3.65 9.71 -26.42
C ASP A 121 -2.44 9.77 -27.39
N GLU A 122 -1.65 8.69 -27.45
CA GLU A 122 -0.37 8.57 -28.18
C GLU A 122 -0.49 8.74 -29.71
N THR A 123 -1.70 8.80 -30.28
CA THR A 123 -1.93 8.81 -31.74
C THR A 123 -1.87 10.19 -32.39
N ASN A 124 -1.75 11.29 -31.63
CA ASN A 124 -1.77 12.68 -32.15
C ASN A 124 -0.52 13.50 -31.76
N GLU A 125 0.63 12.87 -31.53
CA GLU A 125 1.84 13.56 -31.00
C GLU A 125 2.52 14.53 -31.99
N GLU A 126 2.28 14.41 -33.30
CA GLU A 126 2.91 15.25 -34.34
C GLU A 126 2.34 16.68 -34.44
N ALA A 127 1.14 16.95 -33.90
CA ALA A 127 0.45 18.25 -34.02
C ALA A 127 0.72 19.24 -32.87
N VAL A 128 1.57 18.87 -31.90
CA VAL A 128 1.72 19.61 -30.62
C VAL A 128 2.66 20.82 -30.72
N ASN A 129 3.54 20.87 -31.72
CA ASN A 129 4.66 21.82 -31.75
C ASN A 129 4.34 23.24 -32.27
N GLU A 130 3.19 23.49 -32.88
CA GLU A 130 2.98 24.76 -33.61
C GLU A 130 2.01 25.76 -32.94
N VAL A 131 1.13 25.35 -32.02
CA VAL A 131 0.02 26.23 -31.57
C VAL A 131 -0.37 26.10 -30.09
N VAL A 132 0.53 25.77 -29.16
CA VAL A 132 0.17 25.66 -27.73
C VAL A 132 0.84 26.75 -26.90
N ASP A 133 0.04 27.52 -26.13
CA ASP A 133 0.55 28.58 -25.23
C ASP A 133 0.63 28.13 -23.76
N ILE A 134 -0.31 27.28 -23.30
CA ILE A 134 -0.37 26.77 -21.92
C ILE A 134 -0.40 25.23 -21.89
N VAL A 135 0.52 24.61 -21.16
CA VAL A 135 0.55 23.16 -20.95
C VAL A 135 0.24 22.84 -19.49
N VAL A 136 -0.74 21.96 -19.28
CA VAL A 136 -1.01 21.33 -17.97
C VAL A 136 -0.67 19.85 -18.06
N THR A 137 0.09 19.31 -17.10
CA THR A 137 0.60 17.93 -17.22
C THR A 137 1.01 17.31 -15.87
N THR A 138 1.37 16.01 -15.93
CA THR A 138 2.06 15.29 -14.85
C THR A 138 3.50 14.96 -15.25
N PRO A 139 4.44 14.76 -14.30
CA PRO A 139 5.86 14.58 -14.62
C PRO A 139 6.14 13.44 -15.60
N GLY A 140 5.56 12.26 -15.35
CA GLY A 140 5.77 11.08 -16.20
C GLY A 140 5.24 11.25 -17.62
N ARG A 141 4.08 11.91 -17.79
CA ARG A 141 3.51 12.11 -19.12
C ARG A 141 4.23 13.21 -19.89
N LEU A 142 4.68 14.27 -19.21
CA LEU A 142 5.53 15.29 -19.83
C LEU A 142 6.80 14.66 -20.42
N LEU A 143 7.50 13.82 -19.67
CA LEU A 143 8.70 13.15 -20.18
C LEU A 143 8.44 12.23 -21.36
N SER A 144 7.28 11.56 -21.39
CA SER A 144 6.88 10.77 -22.56
C SER A 144 6.76 11.63 -23.81
N VAL A 145 6.18 12.83 -23.70
CA VAL A 145 6.02 13.75 -24.82
C VAL A 145 7.36 14.38 -25.23
N LEU A 146 8.25 14.66 -24.27
CA LEU A 146 9.57 15.24 -24.54
C LEU A 146 10.49 14.29 -25.31
N LYS A 147 10.35 12.97 -25.17
CA LYS A 147 11.16 11.99 -25.93
C LYS A 147 11.03 12.15 -27.44
N ASN A 148 9.85 12.58 -27.91
CA ASN A 148 9.54 12.71 -29.34
C ASN A 148 9.56 14.17 -29.82
N ASN A 149 9.66 15.15 -28.91
CA ASN A 149 9.55 16.59 -29.22
C ASN A 149 10.68 17.38 -28.56
N ASP A 150 11.90 17.18 -29.06
CA ASP A 150 13.11 17.83 -28.55
C ASP A 150 13.07 19.35 -28.83
N GLY A 151 12.78 20.11 -27.77
CA GLY A 151 12.69 21.57 -27.83
C GLY A 151 11.30 22.16 -27.53
N LEU A 152 10.30 21.34 -27.22
CA LEU A 152 8.96 21.81 -26.82
C LEU A 152 9.01 22.85 -25.68
N LEU A 153 9.93 22.70 -24.72
CA LEU A 153 9.98 23.57 -23.55
C LEU A 153 10.86 24.82 -23.71
N LYS A 154 11.43 25.08 -24.89
CA LYS A 154 12.40 26.18 -25.09
C LYS A 154 11.82 27.56 -24.78
N ASN A 155 10.53 27.78 -25.08
CA ASN A 155 9.83 29.05 -24.88
C ASN A 155 9.16 29.21 -23.49
N VAL A 156 9.35 28.25 -22.58
CA VAL A 156 8.67 28.28 -21.28
C VAL A 156 9.24 29.40 -20.40
N GLN A 157 8.40 30.38 -20.08
CA GLN A 157 8.75 31.52 -19.23
C GLN A 157 8.22 31.39 -17.81
N HIS A 158 7.12 30.63 -17.61
CA HIS A 158 6.49 30.44 -16.32
C HIS A 158 6.30 28.95 -16.00
N VAL A 159 6.85 28.50 -14.87
CA VAL A 159 6.72 27.12 -14.39
C VAL A 159 5.96 27.11 -13.06
N VAL A 160 4.85 26.39 -13.03
CA VAL A 160 4.03 26.19 -11.82
C VAL A 160 4.18 24.75 -11.34
N LEU A 161 4.52 24.59 -10.07
CA LEU A 161 4.50 23.31 -9.36
C LEU A 161 3.36 23.38 -8.33
N ASP A 162 2.19 22.84 -8.68
CA ASP A 162 1.02 22.83 -7.80
C ASP A 162 1.05 21.59 -6.88
N GLU A 163 0.82 21.79 -5.58
CA GLU A 163 1.00 20.77 -4.53
C GLU A 163 2.40 20.10 -4.60
N ALA A 164 3.43 20.95 -4.60
CA ALA A 164 4.82 20.56 -4.85
C ALA A 164 5.38 19.55 -3.84
N ASP A 165 4.92 19.57 -2.58
CA ASP A 165 5.28 18.57 -1.57
C ASP A 165 4.91 17.14 -1.98
N LEU A 166 3.81 16.98 -2.72
CA LEU A 166 3.36 15.68 -3.19
C LEU A 166 4.21 15.13 -4.35
N LEU A 167 4.87 15.97 -5.16
CA LEU A 167 5.61 15.48 -6.34
C LEU A 167 6.71 14.48 -5.98
N PHE A 168 7.47 14.74 -4.92
CA PHE A 168 8.54 13.84 -4.46
C PHE A 168 8.01 12.69 -3.62
N SER A 169 6.95 12.92 -2.84
CA SER A 169 6.24 11.85 -2.13
C SER A 169 5.64 10.80 -3.07
N TYR A 170 5.31 11.20 -4.30
CA TYR A 170 4.81 10.31 -5.37
C TYR A 170 5.92 9.63 -6.17
N GLY A 171 7.19 9.86 -5.82
CA GLY A 171 8.34 9.20 -6.44
C GLY A 171 8.85 9.87 -7.71
N TYR A 172 8.36 11.06 -8.11
CA TYR A 172 8.75 11.73 -9.35
C TYR A 172 10.13 12.41 -9.30
N ARG A 173 11.02 12.00 -8.40
CA ARG A 173 12.29 12.70 -8.13
C ARG A 173 13.19 12.74 -9.37
N ASP A 174 13.35 11.61 -10.03
CA ASP A 174 14.22 11.50 -11.20
C ASP A 174 13.59 12.14 -12.43
N GLU A 175 12.27 12.08 -12.53
CA GLU A 175 11.51 12.71 -13.60
C GLU A 175 11.63 14.23 -13.55
N MET A 176 11.49 14.82 -12.36
CA MET A 176 11.59 16.26 -12.17
C MET A 176 12.99 16.80 -12.48
N LYS A 177 14.05 16.03 -12.19
CA LYS A 177 15.43 16.36 -12.60
C LYS A 177 15.59 16.40 -14.12
N LYS A 178 15.02 15.41 -14.82
CA LYS A 178 15.03 15.37 -16.30
C LYS A 178 14.22 16.51 -16.91
N ILE A 179 13.06 16.85 -16.34
CA ILE A 179 12.25 18.00 -16.78
C ILE A 179 13.04 19.30 -16.60
N LYS A 180 13.73 19.48 -15.47
CA LYS A 180 14.54 20.68 -15.22
C LYS A 180 15.67 20.86 -16.24
N ALA A 181 16.25 19.77 -16.72
CA ALA A 181 17.30 19.78 -17.74
C ALA A 181 16.79 20.21 -19.13
N ALA A 182 15.50 19.99 -19.43
CA ALA A 182 14.85 20.38 -20.68
C ALA A 182 14.30 21.83 -20.67
N LEU A 183 14.22 22.47 -19.51
CA LEU A 183 13.73 23.85 -19.35
C LEU A 183 14.82 24.89 -19.68
N PRO A 184 14.43 26.11 -20.11
CA PRO A 184 15.37 27.19 -20.38
C PRO A 184 16.12 27.63 -19.10
N PRO A 185 17.25 28.37 -19.24
CA PRO A 185 18.05 28.79 -18.09
C PRO A 185 17.36 29.84 -17.21
N ARG A 186 16.39 30.58 -17.75
CA ARG A 186 15.62 31.61 -17.04
C ARG A 186 14.13 31.37 -17.23
N PHE A 187 13.42 31.24 -16.12
CA PHE A 187 11.96 31.19 -16.05
C PHE A 187 11.53 31.60 -14.64
N GLN A 188 10.29 32.08 -14.51
CA GLN A 188 9.64 32.34 -13.23
C GLN A 188 9.12 31.02 -12.65
N THR A 189 9.42 30.76 -11.38
CA THR A 189 8.97 29.56 -10.66
C THR A 189 7.92 29.93 -9.61
N ILE A 190 6.76 29.27 -9.68
CA ILE A 190 5.67 29.41 -8.72
C ILE A 190 5.40 28.04 -8.11
N MET A 191 5.64 27.91 -6.82
CA MET A 191 5.42 26.67 -6.08
C MET A 191 4.31 26.88 -5.07
N THR A 192 3.29 26.04 -5.11
CA THR A 192 2.26 25.99 -4.08
C THR A 192 2.42 24.69 -3.28
N SER A 193 2.17 24.76 -1.98
CA SER A 193 2.15 23.57 -1.14
C SER A 193 1.30 23.82 0.11
N ALA A 194 0.73 22.75 0.66
CA ALA A 194 0.10 22.82 1.98
C ALA A 194 1.13 22.79 3.12
N THR A 195 2.31 22.19 2.91
CA THR A 195 3.29 21.89 3.95
C THR A 195 4.69 22.43 3.66
N LEU A 196 5.58 22.43 4.67
CA LEU A 196 6.99 22.76 4.53
C LEU A 196 7.80 21.53 4.95
N ASN A 197 8.12 20.70 3.96
CA ASN A 197 8.85 19.45 4.14
C ASN A 197 10.27 19.53 3.56
N GLU A 198 11.13 18.57 3.90
CA GLU A 198 12.49 18.46 3.31
C GLU A 198 12.42 18.34 1.78
N ASP A 199 11.43 17.59 1.28
CA ASP A 199 11.10 17.44 -0.14
C ASP A 199 10.85 18.77 -0.87
N LEU A 200 10.13 19.69 -0.23
CA LEU A 200 9.85 21.00 -0.79
C LEU A 200 11.12 21.86 -0.86
N SER A 201 12.04 21.67 0.10
CA SER A 201 13.32 22.37 0.12
C SER A 201 14.24 21.91 -1.01
N GLU A 202 14.20 20.62 -1.34
CA GLU A 202 14.93 20.04 -2.47
C GLU A 202 14.32 20.42 -3.82
N LEU A 203 12.99 20.44 -3.96
CA LEU A 203 12.36 20.97 -5.18
C LEU A 203 12.65 22.45 -5.38
N LYS A 204 12.69 23.22 -4.29
CA LYS A 204 13.07 24.62 -4.31
C LYS A 204 14.50 24.79 -4.83
N SER A 205 15.46 23.99 -4.36
CA SER A 205 16.85 24.06 -4.84
C SER A 205 16.99 23.65 -6.32
N LEU A 206 16.09 22.79 -6.82
CA LEU A 206 16.10 22.32 -8.20
C LEU A 206 15.46 23.31 -9.20
N PHE A 207 14.31 23.90 -8.86
CA PHE A 207 13.50 24.69 -9.81
C PHE A 207 13.58 26.21 -9.60
N VAL A 208 14.01 26.71 -8.45
CA VAL A 208 14.05 28.15 -8.20
C VAL A 208 15.44 28.70 -8.54
N VAL A 209 15.50 29.58 -9.55
CA VAL A 209 16.70 30.31 -9.92
C VAL A 209 16.52 31.78 -9.54
N GLY A 210 17.26 32.25 -8.54
CA GLY A 210 17.20 33.64 -8.05
C GLY A 210 16.38 33.84 -6.75
N PRO A 211 16.05 35.10 -6.38
CA PRO A 211 15.34 35.40 -5.16
C PRO A 211 13.90 34.87 -5.21
N VAL A 212 13.40 34.38 -4.07
CA VAL A 212 12.06 33.79 -3.94
C VAL A 212 11.32 34.34 -2.73
N VAL A 213 10.10 34.80 -2.96
CA VAL A 213 9.22 35.32 -1.92
C VAL A 213 8.45 34.15 -1.31
N SER A 214 8.68 33.89 -0.02
CA SER A 214 7.96 32.84 0.71
C SER A 214 6.73 33.43 1.39
N LEU A 215 5.56 33.15 0.83
CA LEU A 215 4.27 33.51 1.42
C LEU A 215 3.88 32.47 2.47
N LYS A 216 4.09 32.81 3.74
CA LYS A 216 3.59 32.03 4.88
C LYS A 216 2.32 32.68 5.41
N LEU A 217 1.19 32.34 4.83
CA LEU A 217 -0.10 32.76 5.39
C LEU A 217 -0.29 32.01 6.70
N LYS A 218 -0.47 32.74 7.81
CA LYS A 218 -0.56 32.16 9.15
C LYS A 218 -1.69 31.13 9.18
N GLU A 219 -1.35 29.88 9.48
CA GLU A 219 -2.26 28.73 9.51
C GLU A 219 -3.30 28.76 10.65
N GLY A 220 -3.47 29.90 11.31
CA GLY A 220 -4.04 29.98 12.65
C GLY A 220 -5.54 30.04 12.75
N ASN A 221 -6.27 30.66 11.83
CA ASN A 221 -7.63 31.06 12.17
C ASN A 221 -8.64 30.12 11.52
N LEU A 222 -9.26 29.29 12.36
CA LEU A 222 -10.54 28.68 12.00
C LEU A 222 -11.51 29.80 11.60
N PRO A 223 -12.41 29.57 10.63
CA PRO A 223 -13.42 30.56 10.28
C PRO A 223 -14.18 31.05 11.52
N GLY A 224 -14.58 32.33 11.53
CA GLY A 224 -15.31 32.91 12.66
C GLY A 224 -16.58 32.13 13.03
N VAL A 225 -17.08 32.29 14.24
CA VAL A 225 -18.22 31.52 14.81
C VAL A 225 -19.49 31.55 13.92
N ASN A 226 -19.67 32.62 13.15
CA ASN A 226 -20.78 32.77 12.19
C ASN A 226 -20.67 31.85 10.96
N GLN A 227 -19.46 31.43 10.61
CA GLN A 227 -19.17 30.55 9.48
C GLN A 227 -18.94 29.11 9.94
N LEU A 228 -18.27 28.91 11.08
CA LEU A 228 -18.00 27.59 11.64
C LEU A 228 -18.58 27.47 13.05
N THR A 229 -19.63 26.67 13.20
CA THR A 229 -20.24 26.36 14.49
C THR A 229 -19.66 25.08 15.08
N GLN A 230 -19.22 25.11 16.34
CA GLN A 230 -18.47 24.00 16.97
C GLN A 230 -19.16 23.54 18.25
N TYR A 231 -19.50 22.25 18.32
CA TYR A 231 -20.20 21.62 19.43
C TYR A 231 -19.40 20.47 20.05
N HIS A 232 -19.62 20.19 21.33
CA HIS A 232 -19.09 18.99 22.00
C HIS A 232 -20.16 18.26 22.82
N ILE A 233 -20.00 16.94 22.94
CA ILE A 233 -20.84 16.05 23.73
C ILE A 233 -19.93 15.22 24.65
N PHE A 234 -20.17 15.27 25.96
CA PHE A 234 -19.48 14.39 26.91
C PHE A 234 -20.18 13.04 27.01
N CYS A 235 -19.42 11.96 26.83
CA CYS A 235 -19.90 10.60 27.03
C CYS A 235 -19.46 10.09 28.42
N ASN A 236 -20.36 9.43 29.16
CA ASN A 236 -20.10 8.96 30.52
C ASN A 236 -19.46 7.56 30.54
N ASN A 237 -19.77 6.71 29.58
CA ASN A 237 -19.20 5.37 29.45
C ASN A 237 -18.93 5.04 27.98
N ASP A 238 -18.10 4.02 27.76
CA ASP A 238 -17.87 3.49 26.43
C ASP A 238 -19.19 3.02 25.81
N GLU A 239 -20.16 2.48 26.55
CA GLU A 239 -21.48 2.11 25.97
C GLU A 239 -22.27 3.29 25.35
N GLU A 240 -22.18 4.50 25.91
CA GLU A 240 -22.74 5.75 25.35
C GLU A 240 -21.94 6.21 24.12
N ARG A 241 -20.62 6.00 24.11
CA ARG A 241 -19.74 6.20 22.93
C ARG A 241 -19.97 5.11 21.85
N PHE A 242 -20.25 3.88 22.26
CA PHE A 242 -20.35 2.65 21.47
C PHE A 242 -21.75 2.37 20.93
N THR A 243 -22.73 3.26 21.18
CA THR A 243 -23.90 3.34 20.31
C THR A 243 -23.51 3.85 18.90
N ILE A 244 -22.28 4.35 18.70
CA ILE A 244 -21.77 4.91 17.43
C ILE A 244 -20.38 4.31 17.05
N LEU A 245 -20.18 3.00 17.28
CA LEU A 245 -19.30 2.07 16.51
C LEU A 245 -17.99 2.49 15.80
N LEU A 246 -16.91 1.77 16.16
CA LEU A 246 -15.67 1.50 15.40
C LEU A 246 -15.82 1.49 13.86
N CYS A 247 -14.87 2.11 13.15
CA CYS A 247 -14.96 2.52 11.73
C CYS A 247 -15.40 1.48 10.67
N TYR A 248 -15.24 0.17 10.89
CA TYR A 248 -15.79 -0.85 9.98
C TYR A 248 -17.18 -1.36 10.39
N ARG A 249 -17.54 -1.24 11.67
CA ARG A 249 -18.90 -1.44 12.15
C ARG A 249 -19.79 -0.25 11.73
N LEU A 250 -19.23 0.96 11.62
CA LEU A 250 -19.97 2.17 11.24
C LEU A 250 -20.46 2.14 9.77
N GLN A 251 -19.64 1.65 8.83
CA GLN A 251 -20.07 1.50 7.42
C GLN A 251 -21.24 0.50 7.30
N LEU A 252 -21.10 -0.67 7.93
CA LEU A 252 -22.15 -1.69 7.94
C LEU A 252 -23.41 -1.22 8.68
N PHE A 253 -23.23 -0.41 9.72
CA PHE A 253 -24.32 0.23 10.43
C PHE A 253 -25.07 1.20 9.51
N PHE A 254 -24.37 2.10 8.82
CA PHE A 254 -25.00 3.00 7.85
C PHE A 254 -25.70 2.23 6.73
N GLU A 255 -25.11 1.16 6.21
CA GLU A 255 -25.75 0.30 5.21
C GLU A 255 -27.04 -0.35 5.73
N ALA A 256 -27.07 -0.78 7.01
CA ALA A 256 -28.29 -1.31 7.66
C ALA A 256 -29.43 -0.29 7.69
N PHE A 257 -29.09 0.99 7.86
CA PHE A 257 -30.02 2.12 7.84
C PHE A 257 -30.21 2.74 6.44
N LYS A 258 -29.68 2.13 5.37
CA LYS A 258 -29.73 2.61 3.98
C LYS A 258 -29.09 3.99 3.77
N ILE A 259 -28.07 4.31 4.56
CA ILE A 259 -27.27 5.54 4.46
C ILE A 259 -26.02 5.26 3.61
N SER A 260 -25.82 6.05 2.55
CA SER A 260 -24.67 5.91 1.65
C SER A 260 -23.38 6.47 2.28
N ALA A 261 -22.45 5.59 2.65
CA ALA A 261 -21.18 5.93 3.29
C ALA A 261 -19.98 5.20 2.67
N CYS A 262 -18.80 5.85 2.66
CA CYS A 262 -17.53 5.27 2.21
C CYS A 262 -16.43 5.36 3.28
N VAL A 263 -15.43 4.46 3.22
CA VAL A 263 -14.33 4.38 4.21
C VAL A 263 -12.99 4.78 3.60
N LEU A 264 -12.20 5.56 4.35
CA LEU A 264 -10.86 6.02 3.99
C LEU A 264 -9.87 5.66 5.11
N ASN A 265 -8.85 4.86 4.80
CA ASN A 265 -7.82 4.40 5.75
C ASN A 265 -6.41 4.57 5.13
N SER A 266 -5.38 4.86 5.95
CA SER A 266 -3.98 5.07 5.57
C SER A 266 -3.35 3.83 4.94
N GLN A 267 -3.81 2.65 5.34
CA GLN A 267 -3.34 1.36 4.83
C GLN A 267 -3.94 1.01 3.46
N MET A 268 -4.82 1.84 2.90
CA MET A 268 -5.41 1.61 1.58
C MET A 268 -4.45 2.03 0.47
N PRO A 269 -4.34 1.24 -0.63
CA PRO A 269 -3.54 1.61 -1.79
C PRO A 269 -3.86 3.03 -2.26
N ALA A 270 -2.85 3.78 -2.70
CA ALA A 270 -3.00 5.18 -3.09
C ALA A 270 -4.11 5.39 -4.14
N ASN A 271 -4.20 4.50 -5.13
CA ASN A 271 -5.23 4.53 -6.18
C ASN A 271 -6.66 4.32 -5.62
N TYR A 272 -6.80 3.50 -4.57
CA TYR A 272 -8.08 3.27 -3.90
C TYR A 272 -8.52 4.52 -3.14
N ARG A 273 -7.60 5.10 -2.35
CA ARG A 273 -7.86 6.33 -1.58
C ARG A 273 -8.34 7.44 -2.52
N TYR A 274 -7.60 7.65 -3.60
CA TYR A 274 -7.95 8.60 -4.66
C TYR A 274 -9.38 8.39 -5.18
N ARG A 275 -9.77 7.15 -5.49
CA ARG A 275 -11.08 6.88 -6.08
C ARG A 275 -12.22 7.10 -5.09
N VAL A 276 -12.06 6.70 -3.83
CA VAL A 276 -13.09 6.94 -2.80
C VAL A 276 -13.29 8.43 -2.56
N ILE A 277 -12.21 9.21 -2.53
CA ILE A 277 -12.28 10.68 -2.43
C ILE A 277 -13.01 11.25 -3.64
N HIS A 278 -12.72 10.75 -4.85
CA HIS A 278 -13.39 11.16 -6.08
C HIS A 278 -14.89 10.85 -6.06
N GLU A 279 -15.28 9.61 -5.73
CA GLU A 279 -16.68 9.20 -5.68
C GLU A 279 -17.47 9.98 -4.61
N PHE A 280 -16.83 10.32 -3.49
CA PHE A 280 -17.42 11.22 -2.48
C PHE A 280 -17.63 12.64 -3.04
N ASN A 281 -16.62 13.22 -3.68
CA ASN A 281 -16.68 14.57 -4.25
C ASN A 281 -17.69 14.69 -5.41
N GLU A 282 -17.93 13.61 -6.16
CA GLU A 282 -19.00 13.52 -7.17
C GLU A 282 -20.41 13.38 -6.58
N GLY A 283 -20.55 13.25 -5.26
CA GLY A 283 -21.83 13.11 -4.57
C GLY A 283 -22.42 11.69 -4.58
N LYS A 284 -21.63 10.64 -4.89
CA LYS A 284 -22.10 9.24 -4.82
C LYS A 284 -22.32 8.76 -3.38
N TYR A 285 -21.58 9.34 -2.44
CA TYR A 285 -21.66 9.04 -1.01
C TYR A 285 -22.00 10.31 -0.23
N SER A 286 -22.89 10.20 0.75
CA SER A 286 -23.27 11.33 1.61
C SER A 286 -22.38 11.44 2.86
N PHE A 287 -21.74 10.33 3.25
CA PHE A 287 -20.87 10.25 4.41
C PHE A 287 -19.51 9.64 4.04
N ILE A 288 -18.44 10.14 4.66
CA ILE A 288 -17.10 9.56 4.56
C ILE A 288 -16.54 9.32 5.97
N ILE A 289 -15.99 8.13 6.18
CA ILE A 289 -15.44 7.69 7.46
C ILE A 289 -13.93 7.56 7.30
N ALA A 290 -13.17 8.42 7.97
CA ALA A 290 -11.71 8.39 7.93
C ALA A 290 -11.13 7.88 9.27
N SER A 291 -10.30 6.83 9.23
CA SER A 291 -9.69 6.23 10.42
C SER A 291 -8.17 6.29 10.38
N GLU A 292 -7.55 6.88 11.40
CA GLU A 292 -6.08 7.01 11.55
C GLU A 292 -5.45 5.85 12.34
N CYS A 293 -6.24 4.85 12.77
CA CYS A 293 -5.78 3.79 13.67
C CYS A 293 -5.06 2.64 12.94
N ASN A 294 -3.85 2.30 13.42
CA ASN A 294 -3.07 1.12 13.04
C ASN A 294 -3.50 -0.17 13.77
N GLU A 295 -4.67 -0.18 14.42
CA GLU A 295 -5.15 -1.35 15.15
C GLU A 295 -5.68 -2.40 14.17
N ILE A 296 -4.75 -3.20 13.65
CA ILE A 296 -5.02 -4.58 13.33
C ILE A 296 -5.21 -5.25 14.69
N PHE A 297 -6.42 -5.72 14.98
CA PHE A 297 -6.71 -6.63 16.07
C PHE A 297 -5.66 -7.76 16.06
N ASP A 298 -4.71 -7.71 16.99
CA ASP A 298 -3.72 -8.73 17.19
C ASP A 298 -4.41 -9.87 17.96
N GLU A 299 -4.91 -10.86 17.23
CA GLU A 299 -5.69 -11.99 17.78
C GLU A 299 -4.81 -13.05 18.46
N ASN A 300 -3.60 -12.71 18.91
CA ASN A 300 -2.68 -13.67 19.52
C ASN A 300 -2.74 -13.69 21.06
N GLU A 301 -3.62 -12.91 21.72
CA GLU A 301 -3.66 -12.85 23.20
C GLU A 301 -4.70 -13.76 23.88
N GLU A 302 -5.53 -14.51 23.15
CA GLU A 302 -6.57 -15.35 23.79
C GLU A 302 -6.30 -16.88 23.77
N GLU A 303 -5.25 -17.38 23.09
CA GLU A 303 -5.00 -18.83 23.00
C GLU A 303 -4.20 -19.43 24.18
N GLU A 304 -3.70 -18.64 25.14
CA GLU A 304 -2.87 -19.17 26.25
C GLU A 304 -3.63 -19.41 27.58
N GLN A 305 -4.96 -19.23 27.68
CA GLN A 305 -5.67 -19.31 28.98
C GLN A 305 -6.59 -20.52 29.24
N GLU A 306 -6.66 -21.54 28.38
CA GLU A 306 -7.46 -22.75 28.68
C GLU A 306 -6.66 -23.98 29.15
N GLY A 307 -5.36 -23.83 29.41
CA GLY A 307 -4.48 -24.95 29.72
C GLY A 307 -3.76 -24.92 31.07
N SER A 308 -4.39 -24.55 32.19
CA SER A 308 -4.00 -25.04 33.54
C SER A 308 -4.83 -24.41 34.67
N LYS A 309 -5.85 -25.14 35.13
CA LYS A 309 -6.38 -24.96 36.49
C LYS A 309 -5.52 -25.77 37.45
N THR A 310 -4.65 -25.11 38.22
CA THR A 310 -4.37 -25.47 39.63
C THR A 310 -3.47 -24.45 40.34
N SER A 311 -3.90 -24.09 41.56
CA SER A 311 -3.14 -23.49 42.67
C SER A 311 -2.79 -22.00 42.65
N ALA A 312 -3.53 -21.27 43.47
CA ALA A 312 -3.26 -19.91 43.92
C ALA A 312 -2.03 -19.82 44.85
N LYS A 313 -1.27 -18.72 44.76
CA LYS A 313 -0.92 -17.85 45.90
C LYS A 313 -0.23 -16.54 45.45
N LYS A 314 -0.76 -15.44 46.00
CA LYS A 314 -0.29 -14.04 45.91
C LYS A 314 1.19 -13.86 46.27
N LYS A 315 1.85 -12.89 45.61
CA LYS A 315 2.62 -11.82 46.27
C LYS A 315 2.88 -10.62 45.34
N GLU A 316 2.40 -9.46 45.76
CA GLU A 316 2.78 -8.14 45.26
C GLU A 316 4.26 -7.83 45.60
N LYS A 317 4.99 -7.15 44.71
CA LYS A 317 5.54 -5.78 44.95
C LYS A 317 6.48 -5.29 43.84
N GLN A 318 6.23 -4.01 43.51
CA GLN A 318 7.16 -2.92 43.18
C GLN A 318 7.81 -2.79 41.78
N LYS A 319 7.18 -1.87 41.03
CA LYS A 319 7.74 -0.76 40.24
C LYS A 319 9.28 -0.63 40.23
N GLY A 320 9.84 -0.67 39.03
CA GLY A 320 11.09 0.00 38.66
C GLY A 320 10.99 0.57 37.25
N LEU A 321 10.75 1.88 37.13
CA LEU A 321 10.81 2.60 35.87
C LEU A 321 12.24 2.53 35.30
N LYS A 322 12.40 2.03 34.08
CA LYS A 322 13.53 2.40 33.21
C LYS A 322 12.99 2.97 31.89
N LYS A 323 13.26 4.26 31.71
CA LYS A 323 12.91 5.11 30.56
C LYS A 323 13.35 4.45 29.25
N LYS A 324 12.39 4.10 28.38
CA LYS A 324 12.65 3.80 26.97
C LYS A 324 13.03 5.11 26.26
N GLY A 325 14.18 5.10 25.58
CA GLY A 325 14.61 6.18 24.71
C GLY A 325 13.65 6.36 23.54
N ASN A 326 13.26 7.62 23.30
CA ASN A 326 12.51 8.05 22.12
C ASN A 326 13.31 7.73 20.84
N LYS A 327 12.89 6.71 20.09
CA LYS A 327 13.23 6.56 18.67
C LYS A 327 12.11 7.17 17.83
N LYS A 328 12.51 8.04 16.89
CA LYS A 328 11.66 8.85 16.01
C LYS A 328 10.48 8.06 15.44
N ILE A 329 9.28 8.53 15.73
CA ILE A 329 8.04 8.19 15.04
C ILE A 329 8.07 8.94 13.70
N ASP A 330 7.94 8.23 12.57
CA ASP A 330 7.63 8.86 11.28
C ASP A 330 6.31 9.63 11.42
N LYS A 331 6.40 10.95 11.42
CA LYS A 331 5.30 11.89 11.70
C LYS A 331 4.36 12.11 10.49
N GLU A 332 4.40 11.25 9.47
CA GLU A 332 3.94 11.62 8.12
C GLU A 332 2.78 10.80 7.51
N SER A 333 2.14 9.89 8.24
CA SER A 333 1.03 9.06 7.71
C SER A 333 -0.38 9.48 8.16
N GLY A 334 -0.59 10.75 8.51
CA GLY A 334 -1.92 11.26 8.87
C GLY A 334 -2.82 11.43 7.65
N ILE A 335 -3.86 10.59 7.52
CA ILE A 335 -4.93 10.66 6.51
C ILE A 335 -5.64 12.04 6.55
N GLY A 336 -5.53 12.75 7.67
CA GLY A 336 -6.03 14.11 7.82
C GLY A 336 -5.23 15.22 7.12
N ARG A 337 -4.14 14.94 6.37
CA ARG A 337 -3.30 15.97 5.72
C ARG A 337 -3.27 15.79 4.20
N GLY A 338 -3.39 16.89 3.45
CA GLY A 338 -3.28 16.91 1.97
C GLY A 338 -4.47 16.39 1.13
N ILE A 339 -5.52 15.82 1.74
CA ILE A 339 -6.66 15.25 0.99
C ILE A 339 -7.82 16.25 0.85
N ASP A 340 -8.29 16.53 -0.37
CA ASP A 340 -9.31 17.55 -0.61
C ASP A 340 -10.74 16.99 -0.72
N PHE A 341 -11.61 17.37 0.23
CA PHE A 341 -13.05 17.03 0.24
C PHE A 341 -13.87 18.27 -0.12
N HIS A 342 -14.68 18.17 -1.17
CA HIS A 342 -15.51 19.27 -1.64
C HIS A 342 -16.82 19.32 -0.86
N PHE A 343 -17.29 20.54 -0.53
CA PHE A 343 -18.63 20.79 0.04
C PHE A 343 -18.98 20.01 1.32
N VAL A 344 -18.00 19.74 2.19
CA VAL A 344 -18.29 19.13 3.50
C VAL A 344 -19.03 20.14 4.37
N SER A 345 -20.30 19.88 4.66
CA SER A 345 -21.12 20.73 5.54
C SER A 345 -20.84 20.45 7.02
N ASN A 346 -20.64 19.18 7.38
CA ASN A 346 -20.52 18.75 8.77
C ASN A 346 -19.28 17.87 8.98
N VAL A 347 -18.54 18.11 10.07
CA VAL A 347 -17.43 17.26 10.53
C VAL A 347 -17.79 16.68 11.89
N ILE A 348 -17.68 15.36 12.04
CA ILE A 348 -17.91 14.68 13.32
C ILE A 348 -16.60 14.06 13.79
N ASN A 349 -16.04 14.57 14.89
CA ASN A 349 -14.90 13.94 15.55
C ASN A 349 -15.42 12.84 16.47
N PHE A 350 -15.35 11.61 15.99
CA PHE A 350 -15.73 10.44 16.77
C PHE A 350 -14.74 10.15 17.91
N ASP A 351 -13.44 10.18 17.59
CA ASP A 351 -12.36 10.18 18.58
C ASP A 351 -11.82 11.60 18.73
N PHE A 352 -11.74 12.10 19.96
CA PHE A 352 -11.32 13.48 20.18
C PHE A 352 -9.83 13.66 19.82
N PRO A 353 -9.45 14.69 19.04
CA PRO A 353 -8.06 14.91 18.64
C PRO A 353 -7.11 15.07 19.83
N THR A 354 -5.90 14.50 19.71
CA THR A 354 -4.87 14.57 20.77
C THR A 354 -4.09 15.88 20.79
N SER A 355 -4.21 16.71 19.74
CA SER A 355 -3.51 18.00 19.62
C SER A 355 -4.37 19.06 18.92
N THR A 356 -4.09 20.34 19.22
CA THR A 356 -4.79 21.49 18.63
C THR A 356 -4.63 21.54 17.12
N ASP A 357 -3.43 21.28 16.60
CA ASP A 357 -3.18 21.27 15.15
C ASP A 357 -4.06 20.24 14.45
N MET A 358 -4.16 19.04 15.01
CA MET A 358 -4.97 17.95 14.48
C MET A 358 -6.46 18.28 14.53
N TYR A 359 -6.93 18.93 15.60
CA TYR A 359 -8.30 19.44 15.69
C TYR A 359 -8.59 20.47 14.59
N ILE A 360 -7.72 21.47 14.43
CA ILE A 360 -7.86 22.53 13.43
C ILE A 360 -7.87 21.93 12.01
N HIS A 361 -7.03 20.93 11.74
CA HIS A 361 -6.98 20.25 10.45
C HIS A 361 -8.25 19.46 10.13
N ARG A 362 -8.85 18.78 11.12
CA ARG A 362 -10.10 18.02 10.93
C ARG A 362 -11.29 18.96 10.70
N VAL A 363 -11.44 19.96 11.57
CA VAL A 363 -12.54 20.91 11.50
C VAL A 363 -12.42 21.83 10.27
N GLY A 364 -11.19 22.15 9.84
CA GLY A 364 -10.92 22.90 8.61
C GLY A 364 -11.29 22.19 7.30
N ARG A 365 -11.89 20.98 7.35
CA ARG A 365 -12.47 20.31 6.19
C ARG A 365 -13.87 20.84 5.85
N THR A 366 -14.59 21.39 6.83
CA THR A 366 -15.85 22.12 6.63
C THR A 366 -15.61 23.64 6.61
N ALA A 367 -16.66 24.43 6.35
CA ALA A 367 -16.62 25.89 6.38
C ALA A 367 -15.55 26.51 5.44
N ARG A 368 -15.38 25.94 4.25
CA ARG A 368 -14.40 26.39 3.24
C ARG A 368 -14.94 27.52 2.36
N GLY A 369 -14.07 28.48 2.00
CA GLY A 369 -14.46 29.66 1.23
C GLY A 369 -15.47 30.50 2.00
N TRP A 370 -16.68 30.68 1.44
CA TRP A 370 -17.80 31.39 2.08
C TRP A 370 -18.90 30.47 2.61
N ASN A 371 -18.71 29.15 2.53
CA ASN A 371 -19.71 28.18 2.99
C ASN A 371 -19.72 28.10 4.52
N LYS A 372 -20.91 27.92 5.10
CA LYS A 372 -21.08 27.63 6.52
C LYS A 372 -20.82 26.14 6.81
N GLY A 373 -20.37 25.85 8.02
CA GLY A 373 -20.05 24.50 8.44
C GLY A 373 -20.30 24.25 9.92
N THR A 374 -20.56 22.99 10.28
CA THR A 374 -20.71 22.57 11.67
C THR A 374 -19.68 21.50 12.02
N ALA A 375 -19.09 21.56 13.19
CA ALA A 375 -18.26 20.51 13.75
C ALA A 375 -18.82 20.01 15.08
N ILE A 376 -18.93 18.69 15.24
CA ILE A 376 -19.39 18.04 16.46
C ILE A 376 -18.29 17.12 16.97
N SER A 377 -17.90 17.26 18.24
CA SER A 377 -16.89 16.43 18.88
C SER A 377 -17.47 15.59 20.01
N LEU A 378 -17.27 14.27 19.94
CA LEU A 378 -17.54 13.37 21.06
C LEU A 378 -16.30 13.34 21.97
N VAL A 379 -16.50 13.40 23.28
CA VAL A 379 -15.40 13.44 24.27
C VAL A 379 -15.62 12.37 25.33
N SER A 380 -14.73 11.38 25.35
CA SER A 380 -14.74 10.33 26.38
C SER A 380 -14.16 10.84 27.72
N PRO A 381 -14.38 10.13 28.85
CA PRO A 381 -13.78 10.50 30.13
C PRO A 381 -12.24 10.61 30.08
N GLU A 382 -11.59 9.76 29.28
CA GLU A 382 -10.13 9.70 29.12
C GLU A 382 -9.60 10.87 28.28
N GLU A 383 -10.42 11.42 27.38
CA GLU A 383 -10.07 12.51 26.46
C GLU A 383 -10.36 13.90 27.04
N LYS A 384 -11.05 13.99 28.19
CA LYS A 384 -11.34 15.25 28.90
C LYS A 384 -10.12 16.16 29.12
N PRO A 385 -8.91 15.64 29.46
CA PRO A 385 -7.72 16.47 29.60
C PRO A 385 -7.31 17.14 28.28
N ALA A 386 -7.31 16.40 27.17
CA ALA A 386 -6.98 16.92 25.84
C ALA A 386 -8.01 17.97 25.37
N PHE A 387 -9.30 17.72 25.63
CA PHE A 387 -10.38 18.68 25.37
C PHE A 387 -10.14 20.03 26.03
N LYS A 388 -9.80 20.06 27.33
CA LYS A 388 -9.56 21.32 28.06
C LYS A 388 -8.40 22.13 27.47
N VAL A 389 -7.33 21.47 27.06
CA VAL A 389 -6.16 22.12 26.42
C VAL A 389 -6.57 22.74 25.09
N ILE A 390 -7.24 21.96 24.23
CA ILE A 390 -7.67 22.40 22.90
C ILE A 390 -8.70 23.54 23.00
N GLN A 391 -9.68 23.44 23.90
CA GLN A 391 -10.70 24.48 24.11
C GLN A 391 -10.07 25.81 24.57
N THR A 392 -9.09 25.75 25.49
CA THR A 392 -8.39 26.95 25.97
C THR A 392 -7.63 27.63 24.85
N GLU A 393 -6.90 26.86 24.03
CA GLU A 393 -6.09 27.41 22.94
C GLU A 393 -6.96 27.99 21.81
N ILE A 394 -8.08 27.35 21.46
CA ILE A 394 -9.01 27.85 20.44
C ILE A 394 -9.71 29.14 20.90
N ASN A 395 -10.15 29.19 22.17
CA ASN A 395 -10.74 30.39 22.74
C ASN A 395 -9.74 31.56 22.73
N ARG A 396 -8.45 31.28 23.01
CA ARG A 396 -7.37 32.28 22.94
C ARG A 396 -7.15 32.81 21.53
N GLN A 397 -7.17 31.95 20.51
CA GLN A 397 -6.97 32.34 19.11
C GLN A 397 -8.14 33.19 18.59
N THR A 398 -9.37 32.83 18.95
CA THR A 398 -10.59 33.53 18.50
C THR A 398 -10.76 34.92 19.15
N SER A 399 -10.20 35.13 20.34
CA SER A 399 -10.27 36.40 21.08
C SER A 399 -9.38 37.51 20.48
N ASN A 400 -8.37 37.16 19.66
CA ASN A 400 -7.41 38.11 19.09
C ASN A 400 -7.85 38.73 17.74
N GLU A 401 -8.98 38.31 17.16
CA GLU A 401 -9.42 38.73 15.81
C GLU A 401 -10.32 39.97 15.75
N GLY A 402 -10.49 40.75 16.82
CA GLY A 402 -11.17 42.05 16.75
C GLY A 402 -12.65 42.00 16.33
N SER A 403 -13.31 40.83 16.44
CA SER A 403 -14.76 40.72 16.32
C SER A 403 -15.43 41.30 17.57
N PHE A 404 -15.65 42.61 17.57
CA PHE A 404 -16.31 43.37 18.64
C PHE A 404 -17.84 43.14 18.68
N GLY A 405 -18.25 41.88 18.67
CA GLY A 405 -19.64 41.42 18.70
C GLY A 405 -19.64 39.97 18.19
N VAL A 406 -19.79 38.94 19.01
CA VAL A 406 -20.85 38.68 19.99
C VAL A 406 -20.24 37.83 21.11
N PHE A 407 -19.53 38.45 22.07
CA PHE A 407 -19.32 37.85 23.40
C PHE A 407 -20.46 38.30 24.30
N PHE A 408 -21.70 37.98 23.94
CA PHE A 408 -22.77 38.00 24.93
C PHE A 408 -22.66 36.69 25.72
N LEU A 409 -22.30 36.80 27.01
CA LEU A 409 -22.44 35.75 28.04
C LEU A 409 -21.34 34.68 28.18
N GLY A 410 -20.05 34.99 27.95
CA GLY A 410 -18.95 34.11 28.41
C GLY A 410 -18.99 32.67 27.84
N GLN A 411 -19.64 32.47 26.70
CA GLN A 411 -19.78 31.16 26.07
C GLN A 411 -18.50 30.80 25.32
N ALA A 412 -17.98 29.60 25.57
CA ALA A 412 -16.81 29.06 24.87
C ALA A 412 -17.11 28.82 23.38
N VAL A 413 -16.08 28.88 22.52
CA VAL A 413 -16.18 28.59 21.07
C VAL A 413 -16.69 27.17 20.82
N LEU A 414 -16.25 26.21 21.63
CA LEU A 414 -16.80 24.86 21.67
C LEU A 414 -17.98 24.83 22.64
N GLN A 415 -19.20 24.90 22.11
CA GLN A 415 -20.42 24.92 22.91
C GLN A 415 -20.86 23.51 23.31
N PRO A 416 -21.36 23.29 24.54
CA PRO A 416 -21.94 22.01 24.92
C PRO A 416 -23.23 21.79 24.12
N TYR A 417 -23.42 20.57 23.60
CA TYR A 417 -24.64 20.17 22.93
C TYR A 417 -25.42 19.20 23.82
N GLU A 418 -26.53 19.67 24.39
CA GLU A 418 -27.36 18.87 25.29
C GLU A 418 -28.25 17.91 24.49
N ILE A 419 -27.97 16.60 24.61
CA ILE A 419 -28.81 15.56 24.02
C ILE A 419 -29.72 15.00 25.11
N ARG A 420 -31.04 15.06 24.87
CA ARG A 420 -32.02 14.37 25.70
C ARG A 420 -32.03 12.88 25.32
N MET A 421 -31.21 12.08 26.00
CA MET A 421 -31.06 10.65 25.72
C MET A 421 -32.39 9.87 25.74
N LYS A 422 -33.36 10.32 26.54
CA LYS A 422 -34.73 9.76 26.59
C LYS A 422 -35.43 9.78 25.24
N ASP A 423 -35.17 10.78 24.40
CA ASP A 423 -35.77 10.90 23.06
C ASP A 423 -35.21 9.85 22.07
N PHE A 424 -34.11 9.17 22.43
CA PHE A 424 -33.39 8.21 21.58
C PHE A 424 -33.47 6.76 22.07
N GLU A 425 -34.16 6.45 23.17
CA GLU A 425 -34.28 5.09 23.71
C GLU A 425 -34.82 4.08 22.66
N SER A 426 -35.78 4.52 21.85
CA SER A 426 -36.36 3.72 20.76
C SER A 426 -35.37 3.44 19.62
N PHE A 427 -34.38 4.33 19.41
CA PHE A 427 -33.30 4.18 18.44
C PHE A 427 -32.14 3.35 19.00
N GLN A 428 -31.81 3.49 20.28
CA GLN A 428 -30.75 2.73 20.95
C GLN A 428 -30.95 1.22 20.87
N LEU A 429 -32.18 0.74 20.98
CA LEU A 429 -32.49 -0.69 20.87
C LEU A 429 -32.22 -1.23 19.45
N ARG A 430 -32.57 -0.48 18.41
CA ARG A 430 -32.26 -0.84 17.01
C ARG A 430 -30.76 -0.75 16.73
N ALA A 431 -30.10 0.29 17.23
CA ALA A 431 -28.66 0.43 17.10
C ALA A 431 -27.95 -0.77 17.73
N ARG A 432 -28.37 -1.22 18.92
CA ARG A 432 -27.83 -2.40 19.62
C ARG A 432 -28.06 -3.70 18.84
N GLU A 433 -29.19 -3.84 18.15
CA GLU A 433 -29.47 -4.98 17.27
C GLU A 433 -28.47 -5.03 16.09
N VAL A 434 -28.28 -3.91 15.39
CA VAL A 434 -27.31 -3.81 14.28
C VAL A 434 -25.88 -4.02 14.77
N ILE A 435 -25.52 -3.42 15.91
CA ILE A 435 -24.22 -3.57 16.57
C ILE A 435 -23.91 -5.04 16.86
N THR A 436 -24.88 -5.77 17.42
CA THR A 436 -24.75 -7.21 17.73
C THR A 436 -24.67 -8.06 16.46
N ALA A 437 -25.41 -7.68 15.41
CA ALA A 437 -25.35 -8.33 14.10
C ALA A 437 -24.03 -8.05 13.35
N CYS A 438 -23.34 -6.93 13.61
CA CYS A 438 -22.05 -6.59 13.02
C CYS A 438 -20.88 -7.34 13.67
N THR A 439 -20.86 -8.67 13.50
CA THR A 439 -19.77 -9.54 13.99
C THR A 439 -18.48 -9.37 13.17
N LYS A 440 -17.33 -9.79 13.71
CA LYS A 440 -16.03 -9.76 13.02
C LYS A 440 -16.07 -10.49 11.66
N SER A 441 -16.80 -11.60 11.58
CA SER A 441 -17.01 -12.39 10.35
C SER A 441 -17.71 -11.55 9.27
N ILE A 442 -18.75 -10.83 9.67
CA ILE A 442 -19.56 -9.97 8.81
C ILE A 442 -18.76 -8.77 8.28
N ILE A 443 -17.94 -8.15 9.13
CA ILE A 443 -17.01 -7.09 8.74
C ILE A 443 -16.01 -7.58 7.68
N ARG A 444 -15.50 -8.80 7.86
CA ARG A 444 -14.55 -9.42 6.92
C ARG A 444 -15.21 -9.72 5.57
N GLU A 445 -16.45 -10.21 5.55
CA GLU A 445 -17.20 -10.46 4.32
C GLU A 445 -17.49 -9.17 3.54
N ALA A 446 -17.89 -8.10 4.23
CA ALA A 446 -18.14 -6.79 3.63
C ALA A 446 -16.87 -6.21 2.97
N ARG A 447 -15.73 -6.30 3.67
CA ARG A 447 -14.42 -5.87 3.13
C ARG A 447 -13.98 -6.69 1.91
N LEU A 448 -14.26 -7.99 1.90
CA LEU A 448 -13.99 -8.84 0.73
C LEU A 448 -14.89 -8.48 -0.46
N ALA A 449 -16.14 -8.08 -0.23
CA ALA A 449 -17.04 -7.63 -1.28
C ALA A 449 -16.58 -6.28 -1.90
N GLU A 450 -16.12 -5.35 -1.06
CA GLU A 450 -15.53 -4.08 -1.49
C GLU A 450 -14.31 -4.32 -2.39
N ILE A 451 -13.34 -5.14 -1.95
CA ILE A 451 -12.16 -5.53 -2.75
C ILE A 451 -12.52 -6.19 -4.08
N ARG A 452 -13.61 -6.98 -4.15
CA ARG A 452 -14.07 -7.55 -5.43
C ARG A 452 -14.61 -6.50 -6.39
N GLN A 453 -15.38 -5.53 -5.89
CA GLN A 453 -15.87 -4.41 -6.70
C GLN A 453 -14.71 -3.53 -7.20
N GLU A 454 -13.66 -3.39 -6.39
CA GLU A 454 -12.43 -2.71 -6.79
C GLU A 454 -11.74 -3.36 -7.97
N ILE A 455 -11.55 -4.68 -7.88
CA ILE A 455 -10.94 -5.48 -8.94
C ILE A 455 -11.72 -5.31 -10.25
N LEU A 456 -13.06 -5.24 -10.19
CA LEU A 456 -13.93 -5.03 -11.34
C LEU A 456 -13.84 -3.63 -11.97
N LYS A 457 -13.52 -2.59 -11.18
CA LYS A 457 -13.48 -1.18 -11.62
C LYS A 457 -12.08 -0.73 -12.06
N ALA A 458 -11.05 -1.56 -11.90
CA ALA A 458 -9.68 -1.20 -12.20
C ALA A 458 -9.41 -1.15 -13.72
N LYS A 459 -9.12 0.05 -14.25
CA LYS A 459 -8.81 0.28 -15.68
C LYS A 459 -7.66 -0.56 -16.22
N GLN A 460 -6.66 -0.88 -15.39
CA GLN A 460 -5.52 -1.74 -15.77
C GLN A 460 -5.95 -3.19 -16.06
N LEU A 461 -7.07 -3.62 -15.48
CA LEU A 461 -7.66 -4.93 -15.71
C LEU A 461 -8.68 -4.91 -16.86
N ASP A 462 -8.97 -3.78 -17.50
CA ASP A 462 -9.92 -3.74 -18.63
C ASP A 462 -9.40 -4.52 -19.84
N ALA A 463 -8.10 -4.47 -20.12
CA ALA A 463 -7.48 -5.30 -21.16
C ALA A 463 -7.55 -6.79 -20.80
N TYR A 464 -7.38 -7.10 -19.51
CA TYR A 464 -7.50 -8.45 -18.96
C TYR A 464 -8.94 -8.97 -19.03
N PHE A 465 -9.94 -8.15 -18.68
CA PHE A 465 -11.35 -8.51 -18.71
C PHE A 465 -11.93 -8.51 -20.14
N LYS A 466 -11.38 -7.71 -21.06
CA LYS A 466 -11.66 -7.82 -22.51
C LYS A 466 -11.18 -9.17 -23.05
N LYS A 467 -10.00 -9.64 -22.62
CA LYS A 467 -9.47 -10.97 -22.97
C LYS A 467 -10.15 -12.12 -22.19
N ASN A 468 -10.63 -11.87 -20.97
CA ASN A 468 -11.22 -12.87 -20.06
C ASN A 468 -12.65 -12.48 -19.59
N PRO A 469 -13.65 -12.42 -20.48
CA PRO A 469 -15.00 -11.94 -20.15
C PRO A 469 -15.74 -12.84 -19.14
N ARG A 470 -15.32 -14.12 -18.99
CA ARG A 470 -15.86 -15.04 -17.98
C ARG A 470 -15.48 -14.67 -16.55
N GLU A 471 -14.28 -14.13 -16.34
CA GLU A 471 -13.79 -13.78 -15.00
C GLU A 471 -14.41 -12.48 -14.52
N LYS A 472 -14.59 -11.51 -15.43
CA LYS A 472 -15.44 -10.35 -15.22
C LYS A 472 -16.85 -10.79 -14.83
N LEU A 473 -17.43 -11.75 -15.56
CA LEU A 473 -18.76 -12.29 -15.28
C LEU A 473 -18.83 -13.04 -13.93
N ALA A 474 -17.79 -13.78 -13.54
CA ALA A 474 -17.74 -14.49 -12.26
C ALA A 474 -17.69 -13.51 -11.08
N LEU A 475 -16.89 -12.46 -11.20
CA LEU A 475 -16.85 -11.34 -10.25
C LEU A 475 -18.18 -10.56 -10.23
N GLU A 476 -18.85 -10.38 -11.37
CA GLU A 476 -20.17 -9.71 -11.48
C GLU A 476 -21.35 -10.57 -10.98
N GLN A 477 -21.25 -11.91 -11.07
CA GLN A 477 -22.28 -12.87 -10.66
C GLN A 477 -22.17 -13.30 -9.20
N ASP A 478 -21.01 -13.12 -8.56
CA ASP A 478 -20.82 -13.33 -7.11
C ASP A 478 -21.36 -12.12 -6.30
N ARG A 479 -22.55 -11.65 -6.68
CA ARG A 479 -23.35 -10.68 -5.93
C ARG A 479 -24.10 -11.38 -4.80
N LYS A 480 -23.40 -12.07 -3.91
CA LYS A 480 -23.99 -12.24 -2.57
C LYS A 480 -24.06 -10.85 -1.96
N LYS A 481 -25.21 -10.18 -2.11
CA LYS A 481 -25.54 -9.03 -1.27
C LYS A 481 -25.44 -9.55 0.15
N PHE A 482 -24.40 -9.13 0.84
CA PHE A 482 -24.26 -9.34 2.27
C PHE A 482 -25.56 -8.84 2.92
N LYS A 483 -26.21 -9.67 3.74
CA LYS A 483 -27.42 -9.31 4.48
C LYS A 483 -27.11 -9.48 5.95
N LEU A 484 -27.13 -8.37 6.70
CA LEU A 484 -27.14 -8.42 8.16
C LEU A 484 -28.36 -9.23 8.60
N ASN A 485 -28.16 -10.24 9.43
CA ASN A 485 -29.24 -11.05 9.98
C ASN A 485 -29.90 -10.28 11.14
N ILE A 486 -30.79 -9.36 10.78
CA ILE A 486 -31.51 -8.46 11.68
C ILE A 486 -32.93 -9.03 11.84
N HIS A 487 -33.41 -9.17 13.07
CA HIS A 487 -34.71 -9.75 13.38
C HIS A 487 -35.86 -8.83 12.93
N SER A 488 -35.65 -7.52 12.93
CA SER A 488 -36.64 -6.53 12.53
C SER A 488 -36.56 -6.18 11.03
N ALA A 489 -37.54 -6.65 10.25
CA ALA A 489 -37.60 -6.53 8.78
C ALA A 489 -37.76 -5.09 8.21
N GLY A 490 -37.57 -4.05 9.04
CA GLY A 490 -37.74 -2.64 8.69
C GLY A 490 -36.88 -1.72 9.55
N ILE A 491 -35.65 -2.11 9.90
CA ILE A 491 -34.79 -1.33 10.80
C ILE A 491 -34.50 0.09 10.30
N ALA A 492 -34.44 0.26 8.98
CA ALA A 492 -34.23 1.53 8.27
C ALA A 492 -35.49 2.41 8.20
N ASP A 493 -36.68 1.86 8.47
CA ASP A 493 -37.93 2.62 8.42
C ASP A 493 -38.15 3.31 9.77
N VAL A 494 -37.82 4.60 9.84
CA VAL A 494 -38.01 5.45 11.01
C VAL A 494 -39.40 6.06 10.96
N THR A 495 -40.29 5.63 11.85
CA THR A 495 -41.66 6.12 11.94
C THR A 495 -41.73 7.47 12.68
N ASP A 496 -42.72 8.31 12.36
CA ASP A 496 -42.84 9.68 12.89
C ASP A 496 -42.81 9.78 14.42
N TYR A 497 -43.33 8.77 15.13
CA TYR A 497 -43.32 8.77 16.60
C TYR A 497 -41.92 8.54 17.20
N MET A 498 -40.98 7.96 16.44
CA MET A 498 -39.59 7.72 16.84
C MET A 498 -38.68 8.91 16.56
N VAL A 499 -39.09 9.81 15.68
CA VAL A 499 -38.38 11.05 15.41
C VAL A 499 -38.69 12.04 16.54
N PRO A 500 -37.66 12.64 17.19
CA PRO A 500 -37.89 13.70 18.17
C PRO A 500 -38.79 14.78 17.59
N LYS A 501 -39.72 15.32 18.38
CA LYS A 501 -40.72 16.30 17.89
C LYS A 501 -40.11 17.49 17.14
N ALA A 502 -38.87 17.87 17.48
CA ALA A 502 -38.11 18.94 16.85
C ALA A 502 -37.59 18.62 15.42
N LEU A 503 -37.52 17.34 15.04
CA LEU A 503 -36.97 16.86 13.75
C LEU A 503 -38.06 16.33 12.80
N ARG A 504 -39.33 16.32 13.23
CA ARG A 504 -40.47 15.87 12.42
C ARG A 504 -40.78 16.88 11.32
N GLY A 505 -41.01 16.41 10.09
CA GLY A 505 -41.38 17.25 8.95
C GLY A 505 -40.22 17.89 8.16
N GLN A 506 -38.96 17.61 8.53
CA GLN A 506 -37.81 17.95 7.69
C GLN A 506 -37.53 16.82 6.69
N ASN A 507 -37.63 17.11 5.39
CA ASN A 507 -37.34 16.16 4.32
C ASN A 507 -35.83 16.01 4.12
N PHE A 508 -35.26 14.87 4.52
CA PHE A 508 -33.84 14.52 4.32
C PHE A 508 -33.59 13.59 3.10
N GLY A 509 -34.58 13.37 2.23
CA GLY A 509 -34.48 12.47 1.08
C GLY A 509 -33.75 13.06 -0.13
N ILE A 510 -32.82 12.31 -0.70
CA ILE A 510 -32.03 12.66 -1.90
C ILE A 510 -32.80 12.22 -3.18
N ARG A 511 -32.80 13.07 -4.21
CA ARG A 511 -33.42 12.84 -5.54
C ARG A 511 -32.61 11.82 -6.36
N ASP A 512 -33.16 10.62 -6.59
CA ASP A 512 -32.57 9.62 -7.50
C ASP A 512 -32.89 9.90 -8.98
N GLN A 513 -31.86 9.94 -9.84
CA GLN A 513 -31.99 9.89 -11.32
C GLN A 513 -31.68 8.47 -11.83
N LYS A 514 -32.53 7.95 -12.73
CA LYS A 514 -32.50 6.59 -13.29
C LYS A 514 -31.83 6.49 -14.68
N SER A 515 -31.18 5.36 -14.96
CA SER A 515 -30.96 4.75 -16.30
C SER A 515 -30.55 3.28 -16.10
N GLY A 516 -31.20 2.22 -16.61
CA GLY A 516 -31.43 1.82 -18.02
C GLY A 516 -30.25 0.96 -18.49
N GLY A 517 -30.28 -0.38 -18.56
CA GLY A 517 -31.07 -1.21 -19.47
C GLY A 517 -30.52 -2.66 -19.49
N SER A 518 -31.36 -3.59 -19.92
CA SER A 518 -31.22 -5.04 -19.96
C SER A 518 -31.07 -5.53 -21.41
N GLU A 519 -30.14 -6.46 -21.68
CA GLU A 519 -30.26 -7.56 -22.66
C GLU A 519 -28.88 -8.20 -22.95
N MET A 520 -28.58 -9.36 -22.35
CA MET A 520 -27.63 -10.36 -22.89
C MET A 520 -27.74 -11.69 -22.12
N GLN A 521 -28.93 -12.27 -22.06
CA GLN A 521 -29.15 -13.62 -21.53
C GLN A 521 -29.66 -14.51 -22.65
N LYS A 522 -28.76 -15.02 -23.51
CA LYS A 522 -29.08 -16.19 -24.35
C LYS A 522 -27.89 -16.99 -24.93
N SER A 523 -26.65 -16.83 -24.44
CA SER A 523 -25.52 -17.68 -24.89
C SER A 523 -24.71 -18.37 -23.77
N LYS A 524 -25.27 -18.51 -22.56
CA LYS A 524 -24.50 -18.88 -21.34
C LYS A 524 -24.21 -20.36 -21.11
N GLU A 525 -24.55 -21.28 -22.02
CA GLU A 525 -24.57 -22.72 -21.66
C GLU A 525 -23.43 -23.61 -22.17
N ARG A 526 -22.34 -23.07 -22.76
CA ARG A 526 -21.22 -23.90 -23.26
C ARG A 526 -19.81 -23.55 -22.76
N LYS A 527 -19.67 -22.88 -21.61
CA LYS A 527 -18.38 -22.28 -21.25
C LYS A 527 -17.97 -22.46 -19.77
N ARG A 528 -18.02 -23.69 -19.22
CA ARG A 528 -17.88 -23.96 -17.77
C ARG A 528 -16.51 -24.44 -17.22
N ASN A 529 -15.52 -24.92 -17.97
CA ASN A 529 -14.26 -25.39 -17.37
C ASN A 529 -13.01 -24.93 -18.15
N ARG A 530 -12.28 -23.92 -17.65
CA ARG A 530 -10.99 -23.49 -18.23
C ARG A 530 -9.85 -24.48 -17.93
N TYR A 531 -9.84 -25.10 -16.76
CA TYR A 531 -8.80 -26.06 -16.38
C TYR A 531 -9.37 -27.48 -16.31
N GLU A 532 -8.85 -28.37 -17.14
CA GLU A 532 -9.21 -29.78 -17.19
C GLU A 532 -8.21 -30.57 -16.32
N LYS A 533 -8.67 -31.14 -15.20
CA LYS A 533 -7.80 -31.91 -14.30
C LYS A 533 -7.41 -33.23 -14.97
N ILE A 534 -6.11 -33.49 -15.04
CA ILE A 534 -5.54 -34.69 -15.65
C ILE A 534 -5.32 -35.76 -14.59
N ARG A 535 -4.52 -35.47 -13.56
CA ARG A 535 -4.19 -36.42 -12.49
C ARG A 535 -3.90 -35.74 -11.17
N HIS A 536 -3.99 -36.48 -10.08
CA HIS A 536 -3.56 -36.04 -8.76
C HIS A 536 -2.03 -36.20 -8.64
N LEU A 537 -1.33 -35.17 -8.16
CA LEU A 537 0.12 -35.16 -8.03
C LEU A 537 0.57 -35.41 -6.59
N GLY A 538 -0.19 -34.96 -5.59
CA GLY A 538 0.20 -35.15 -4.19
C GLY A 538 -0.78 -34.54 -3.18
N GLU A 539 -0.76 -35.07 -1.96
CA GLU A 539 -1.60 -34.62 -0.86
C GLU A 539 -0.71 -34.17 0.31
N GLY A 540 -0.78 -32.88 0.65
CA GLY A 540 -0.13 -32.30 1.82
C GLY A 540 -1.09 -32.14 3.00
N GLN A 541 -0.53 -31.75 4.16
CA GLN A 541 -1.30 -31.47 5.37
C GLN A 541 -2.39 -30.41 5.14
N PHE A 542 -2.12 -29.43 4.27
CA PHE A 542 -2.99 -28.27 4.05
C PHE A 542 -3.63 -28.19 2.65
N ALA A 543 -3.22 -29.03 1.67
CA ALA A 543 -3.69 -28.92 0.28
C ALA A 543 -3.54 -30.22 -0.53
N ASN A 544 -4.36 -30.36 -1.58
CA ASN A 544 -4.21 -31.39 -2.62
C ASN A 544 -3.73 -30.74 -3.91
N VAL A 545 -2.73 -31.32 -4.57
CA VAL A 545 -2.15 -30.79 -5.81
C VAL A 545 -2.57 -31.67 -6.99
N TYR A 546 -3.06 -31.05 -8.06
CA TYR A 546 -3.51 -31.72 -9.28
C TYR A 546 -2.75 -31.18 -10.49
N GLN A 547 -2.39 -32.05 -11.42
CA GLN A 547 -2.00 -31.64 -12.77
C GLN A 547 -3.26 -31.33 -13.56
N ALA A 548 -3.27 -30.22 -14.29
CA ALA A 548 -4.38 -29.84 -15.16
C ALA A 548 -3.88 -29.27 -16.48
N LYS A 549 -4.72 -29.35 -17.51
CA LYS A 549 -4.53 -28.66 -18.78
C LYS A 549 -5.34 -27.39 -18.78
N ASP A 550 -4.70 -26.25 -19.03
CA ASP A 550 -5.41 -25.02 -19.37
C ASP A 550 -5.97 -25.16 -20.79
N THR A 551 -7.29 -25.20 -20.91
CA THR A 551 -7.99 -25.37 -22.19
C THR A 551 -7.89 -24.15 -23.09
N GLU A 552 -7.49 -22.98 -22.57
CA GLU A 552 -7.32 -21.77 -23.35
C GLU A 552 -5.91 -21.63 -23.95
N THR A 553 -4.87 -21.99 -23.18
CA THR A 553 -3.47 -21.89 -23.62
C THR A 553 -2.88 -23.22 -24.10
N GLY A 554 -3.54 -24.34 -23.80
CA GLY A 554 -3.03 -25.69 -24.02
C GLY A 554 -1.93 -26.10 -23.03
N ALA A 555 -1.49 -25.21 -22.13
CA ALA A 555 -0.38 -25.45 -21.22
C ALA A 555 -0.77 -26.39 -20.07
N ILE A 556 0.19 -27.20 -19.62
CA ILE A 556 0.06 -28.00 -18.41
C ILE A 556 0.38 -27.12 -17.20
N VAL A 557 -0.48 -27.16 -16.18
CA VAL A 557 -0.38 -26.38 -14.94
C VAL A 557 -0.56 -27.27 -13.71
N ALA A 558 -0.06 -26.82 -12.57
CA ALA A 558 -0.32 -27.44 -11.28
C ALA A 558 -1.40 -26.65 -10.51
N ILE A 559 -2.38 -27.34 -9.93
CA ILE A 559 -3.48 -26.75 -9.17
C ILE A 559 -3.42 -27.23 -7.73
N LYS A 560 -3.00 -26.36 -6.81
CA LYS A 560 -2.97 -26.59 -5.35
C LYS A 560 -4.32 -26.19 -4.75
N LYS A 561 -5.18 -27.18 -4.48
CA LYS A 561 -6.47 -27.03 -3.81
C LYS A 561 -6.29 -27.04 -2.30
N ILE A 562 -6.52 -25.91 -1.65
CA ILE A 562 -6.42 -25.78 -0.19
C ILE A 562 -7.56 -26.56 0.49
N LYS A 563 -7.22 -27.39 1.47
CA LYS A 563 -8.18 -28.10 2.34
C LYS A 563 -8.72 -27.10 3.37
N LEU A 564 -10.04 -26.92 3.45
CA LEU A 564 -10.65 -26.24 4.59
C LEU A 564 -10.63 -27.23 5.75
N GLY A 565 -9.94 -26.91 6.83
CA GLY A 565 -9.83 -27.79 7.99
C GLY A 565 -11.12 -27.87 8.82
N SER A 566 -11.00 -28.40 10.04
CA SER A 566 -12.14 -28.77 10.90
C SER A 566 -13.11 -27.59 11.16
N ARG A 567 -14.35 -27.88 11.56
CA ARG A 567 -15.44 -26.91 11.80
C ARG A 567 -15.07 -25.70 12.68
N HIS A 568 -14.01 -25.79 13.48
CA HIS A 568 -13.45 -24.67 14.25
C HIS A 568 -12.57 -23.73 13.40
N GLU A 569 -11.73 -24.25 12.50
CA GLU A 569 -10.93 -23.46 11.54
C GLU A 569 -11.80 -22.90 10.40
N ALA A 570 -12.93 -23.56 10.09
CA ALA A 570 -13.89 -23.12 9.08
C ALA A 570 -14.77 -21.92 9.52
N ARG A 571 -14.77 -21.54 10.81
CA ARG A 571 -15.48 -20.33 11.30
C ARG A 571 -14.86 -19.02 10.76
N ASP A 572 -13.61 -19.07 10.33
CA ASP A 572 -12.84 -17.94 9.79
C ASP A 572 -12.85 -17.83 8.26
N GLY A 573 -13.50 -18.76 7.54
CA GLY A 573 -13.29 -18.87 6.09
C GLY A 573 -11.81 -19.14 5.75
N VAL A 574 -11.42 -18.90 4.49
CA VAL A 574 -10.12 -19.21 3.89
C VAL A 574 -8.92 -19.17 4.85
N ASN A 575 -8.11 -20.23 4.85
CA ASN A 575 -6.89 -20.38 5.65
C ASN A 575 -5.96 -19.15 5.53
N ARG A 576 -5.66 -18.46 6.65
CA ARG A 576 -4.81 -17.25 6.73
C ARG A 576 -3.42 -17.46 6.10
N THR A 577 -2.92 -18.69 6.14
CA THR A 577 -1.65 -19.12 5.52
C THR A 577 -1.73 -19.04 4.00
N ALA A 578 -2.85 -19.48 3.40
CA ALA A 578 -3.06 -19.44 1.95
C ALA A 578 -3.20 -18.02 1.41
N LEU A 579 -3.87 -17.10 2.14
CA LEU A 579 -3.95 -15.69 1.74
C LEU A 579 -2.60 -15.00 1.75
N ARG A 580 -1.71 -15.37 2.68
CA ARG A 580 -0.34 -14.86 2.73
C ARG A 580 0.50 -15.39 1.60
N GLU A 581 0.43 -16.70 1.34
CA GLU A 581 1.08 -17.35 0.21
C GLU A 581 0.67 -16.67 -1.11
N ILE A 582 -0.64 -16.39 -1.30
CA ILE A 582 -1.13 -15.62 -2.45
C ILE A 582 -0.51 -14.22 -2.51
N LYS A 583 -0.54 -13.46 -1.41
CA LYS A 583 -0.03 -12.08 -1.40
C LYS A 583 1.46 -12.01 -1.74
N LEU A 584 2.28 -12.87 -1.13
CA LEU A 584 3.72 -12.93 -1.40
C LEU A 584 3.97 -13.30 -2.87
N LEU A 585 3.32 -14.35 -3.37
CA LEU A 585 3.52 -14.83 -4.74
C LEU A 585 2.91 -13.92 -5.83
N GLN A 586 2.07 -12.95 -5.47
CA GLN A 586 1.61 -11.89 -6.37
C GLN A 586 2.63 -10.76 -6.54
N GLU A 587 3.51 -10.57 -5.57
CA GLU A 587 4.51 -9.49 -5.54
C GLU A 587 5.90 -9.98 -6.01
N ILE A 588 6.18 -11.28 -5.90
CA ILE A 588 7.49 -11.89 -6.21
C ILE A 588 7.51 -12.45 -7.63
N HIS A 589 8.46 -11.99 -8.44
CA HIS A 589 8.71 -12.50 -9.78
C HIS A 589 10.19 -12.80 -9.97
N HIS A 590 10.54 -14.08 -9.98
CA HIS A 590 11.89 -14.54 -10.24
C HIS A 590 11.89 -15.90 -10.93
N ASP A 591 12.94 -16.12 -11.70
CA ASP A 591 13.16 -17.24 -12.58
C ASP A 591 13.34 -18.57 -11.80
N ASN A 592 13.88 -18.47 -10.58
CA ASN A 592 14.02 -19.57 -9.61
C ASN A 592 12.98 -19.55 -8.47
N ILE A 593 11.84 -18.91 -8.65
CA ILE A 593 10.71 -18.90 -7.70
C ILE A 593 9.41 -19.32 -8.40
N ILE A 594 8.58 -20.14 -7.74
CA ILE A 594 7.33 -20.63 -8.32
C ILE A 594 6.39 -19.48 -8.65
N THR A 595 5.83 -19.47 -9.87
CA THR A 595 4.99 -18.36 -10.33
C THR A 595 3.51 -18.70 -10.15
N LEU A 596 2.78 -17.86 -9.42
CA LEU A 596 1.33 -17.95 -9.28
C LEU A 596 0.65 -17.39 -10.53
N ARG A 597 0.11 -18.28 -11.38
CA ARG A 597 -0.58 -17.90 -12.63
C ARG A 597 -2.00 -17.40 -12.40
N GLY A 598 -2.64 -17.84 -11.33
CA GLY A 598 -4.02 -17.44 -11.03
C GLY A 598 -4.58 -18.11 -9.79
N VAL A 599 -5.73 -17.60 -9.34
CA VAL A 599 -6.45 -18.11 -8.17
C VAL A 599 -7.89 -18.41 -8.57
N ILE A 600 -8.31 -19.66 -8.40
CA ILE A 600 -9.67 -20.11 -8.66
C ILE A 600 -10.41 -20.25 -7.33
N GLY A 601 -11.38 -19.38 -7.10
CA GLY A 601 -12.27 -19.45 -5.94
C GLY A 601 -13.52 -20.29 -6.22
N HIS A 602 -13.81 -21.25 -5.33
CA HIS A 602 -15.11 -21.93 -5.25
C HIS A 602 -15.74 -21.71 -3.87
N ARG A 603 -17.05 -21.96 -3.75
CA ARG A 603 -17.86 -21.76 -2.52
C ARG A 603 -17.23 -22.33 -1.23
N THR A 604 -16.40 -23.36 -1.34
CA THR A 604 -15.77 -24.07 -0.21
C THR A 604 -14.31 -24.49 -0.48
N SER A 605 -13.65 -23.92 -1.49
CA SER A 605 -12.21 -24.22 -1.70
C SER A 605 -11.55 -23.14 -2.54
N ILE A 606 -10.29 -22.82 -2.20
CA ILE A 606 -9.42 -22.02 -3.06
C ILE A 606 -8.44 -22.96 -3.72
N GLN A 607 -8.24 -22.73 -5.02
CA GLN A 607 -7.29 -23.46 -5.83
C GLN A 607 -6.28 -22.46 -6.40
N LEU A 608 -5.00 -22.66 -6.11
CA LEU A 608 -3.90 -21.86 -6.64
C LEU A 608 -3.36 -22.54 -7.89
N VAL A 609 -3.20 -21.79 -8.98
CA VAL A 609 -2.68 -22.30 -10.25
C VAL A 609 -1.22 -21.86 -10.40
N PHE A 610 -0.33 -22.83 -10.54
CA PHE A 610 1.12 -22.64 -10.67
C PHE A 610 1.63 -23.20 -12.00
N ASP A 611 2.85 -22.81 -12.36
CA ASP A 611 3.64 -23.56 -13.33
C ASP A 611 3.69 -25.04 -12.94
N PHE A 612 3.51 -25.93 -13.91
CA PHE A 612 3.75 -27.35 -13.68
C PHE A 612 5.26 -27.61 -13.64
N MET A 613 5.70 -28.35 -12.63
CA MET A 613 7.08 -28.80 -12.45
C MET A 613 7.07 -30.33 -12.43
N ASP A 614 8.03 -30.95 -13.11
CA ASP A 614 8.02 -32.38 -13.39
C ASP A 614 8.41 -33.25 -12.18
N THR A 615 9.30 -32.73 -11.33
CA THR A 615 9.79 -33.41 -10.12
C THR A 615 10.20 -32.40 -9.04
N ASP A 616 10.67 -32.89 -7.91
CA ASP A 616 11.31 -32.13 -6.84
C ASP A 616 12.69 -32.72 -6.54
N LEU A 617 13.53 -31.99 -5.79
CA LEU A 617 14.87 -32.46 -5.46
C LEU A 617 14.86 -33.67 -4.52
N GLU A 618 13.80 -33.89 -3.73
CA GLU A 618 13.73 -35.07 -2.85
C GLU A 618 13.72 -36.36 -3.69
N ASN A 619 12.89 -36.38 -4.73
CA ASN A 619 12.83 -37.50 -5.67
C ASN A 619 14.15 -37.72 -6.41
N ILE A 620 14.84 -36.64 -6.78
CA ILE A 620 16.17 -36.73 -7.44
C ILE A 620 17.24 -37.26 -6.48
N ILE A 621 17.22 -36.83 -5.22
CA ILE A 621 18.18 -37.27 -4.19
C ILE A 621 17.98 -38.74 -3.87
N LYS A 622 16.73 -39.17 -3.63
CA LYS A 622 16.40 -40.56 -3.27
C LYS A 622 16.65 -41.55 -4.39
N ASP A 623 16.55 -41.12 -5.64
CA ASP A 623 16.81 -41.99 -6.78
C ASP A 623 18.32 -42.18 -7.03
N SER A 624 18.83 -43.30 -6.52
CA SER A 624 20.23 -43.70 -6.69
C SER A 624 20.59 -44.07 -8.13
N SER A 625 19.61 -44.23 -9.03
CA SER A 625 19.87 -44.48 -10.46
C SER A 625 20.25 -43.21 -11.23
N ILE A 626 19.97 -42.03 -10.67
CA ILE A 626 20.33 -40.74 -11.26
C ILE A 626 21.75 -40.35 -10.82
N PRO A 627 22.74 -40.29 -11.74
CA PRO A 627 24.09 -39.85 -11.38
C PRO A 627 24.13 -38.34 -11.15
N LEU A 628 24.36 -37.91 -9.90
CA LEU A 628 24.63 -36.51 -9.56
C LEU A 628 26.14 -36.27 -9.55
N ALA A 629 26.67 -35.83 -10.69
CA ALA A 629 28.05 -35.38 -10.81
C ALA A 629 28.21 -33.96 -10.25
N GLN A 630 29.45 -33.56 -9.95
CA GLN A 630 29.75 -32.22 -9.42
C GLN A 630 29.19 -31.05 -10.26
N PRO A 631 29.23 -31.08 -11.62
CA PRO A 631 28.60 -30.03 -12.44
C PRO A 631 27.08 -29.89 -12.21
N HIS A 632 26.39 -31.03 -12.02
CA HIS A 632 24.95 -31.05 -11.74
C HIS A 632 24.68 -30.40 -10.39
N ILE A 633 25.39 -30.82 -9.34
CA ILE A 633 25.26 -30.26 -7.99
C ILE A 633 25.54 -28.76 -8.02
N LYS A 634 26.62 -28.33 -8.70
CA LYS A 634 26.98 -26.91 -8.82
C LYS A 634 25.87 -26.09 -9.48
N ASN A 635 25.27 -26.57 -10.57
CA ASN A 635 24.13 -25.91 -11.20
C ASN A 635 22.92 -25.83 -10.24
N MET A 636 22.57 -26.94 -9.57
CA MET A 636 21.43 -26.97 -8.65
C MET A 636 21.60 -25.96 -7.50
N VAL A 637 22.79 -25.94 -6.88
CA VAL A 637 23.10 -25.00 -5.79
C VAL A 637 23.08 -23.55 -6.26
N LEU A 638 23.60 -23.27 -7.46
CA LEU A 638 23.56 -21.94 -8.06
C LEU A 638 22.11 -21.44 -8.19
N GLN A 639 21.23 -22.24 -8.80
CA GLN A 639 19.82 -21.88 -8.99
C GLN A 639 19.08 -21.68 -7.67
N MET A 640 19.35 -22.51 -6.66
CA MET A 640 18.78 -22.38 -5.31
C MET A 640 19.21 -21.06 -4.65
N LEU A 641 20.50 -20.73 -4.72
CA LEU A 641 21.05 -19.51 -4.12
C LEU A 641 20.57 -18.24 -4.83
N LEU A 642 20.44 -18.24 -6.17
CA LEU A 642 19.88 -17.12 -6.94
C LEU A 642 18.43 -16.83 -6.52
N GLY A 643 17.61 -17.88 -6.39
CA GLY A 643 16.23 -17.74 -5.89
C GLY A 643 16.19 -17.20 -4.46
N LEU A 644 17.08 -17.69 -3.59
CA LEU A 644 17.12 -17.29 -2.19
C LEU A 644 17.63 -15.87 -1.98
N GLU A 645 18.66 -15.45 -2.71
CA GLU A 645 19.18 -14.09 -2.70
C GLU A 645 18.08 -13.08 -3.06
N HIS A 646 17.31 -13.38 -4.11
CA HIS A 646 16.19 -12.52 -4.51
C HIS A 646 15.14 -12.38 -3.39
N LEU A 647 14.80 -13.46 -2.67
CA LEU A 647 13.91 -13.37 -1.51
C LEU A 647 14.51 -12.51 -0.39
N HIS A 648 15.78 -12.70 -0.08
CA HIS A 648 16.46 -11.99 1.00
C HIS A 648 16.61 -10.49 0.71
N LEU A 649 16.85 -10.10 -0.54
CA LEU A 649 16.89 -8.70 -0.99
C LEU A 649 15.51 -8.01 -0.90
N LEU A 650 14.42 -8.78 -1.07
CA LEU A 650 13.04 -8.30 -0.84
C LEU A 650 12.62 -8.40 0.64
N TYR A 651 13.57 -8.65 1.55
CA TYR A 651 13.32 -8.82 2.98
C TYR A 651 12.35 -9.96 3.30
N ILE A 652 12.36 -11.06 2.54
CA ILE A 652 11.48 -12.23 2.76
C ILE A 652 12.31 -13.43 3.23
N LEU A 653 11.88 -14.05 4.34
CA LEU A 653 12.37 -15.36 4.79
C LEU A 653 11.45 -16.46 4.27
N HIS A 654 12.02 -17.56 3.77
CA HIS A 654 11.23 -18.71 3.31
C HIS A 654 10.75 -19.56 4.49
N ARG A 655 11.65 -19.94 5.40
CA ARG A 655 11.37 -20.67 6.66
C ARG A 655 10.76 -22.07 6.51
N ASP A 656 10.90 -22.67 5.33
CA ASP A 656 10.61 -24.10 5.09
C ASP A 656 11.37 -24.63 3.85
N LEU A 657 12.65 -24.29 3.73
CA LEU A 657 13.48 -24.85 2.66
C LEU A 657 13.84 -26.31 2.98
N LYS A 658 13.54 -27.18 2.03
CA LYS A 658 13.82 -28.63 2.02
C LYS A 658 13.74 -29.14 0.58
N PRO A 659 14.28 -30.33 0.26
CA PRO A 659 14.30 -30.84 -1.11
C PRO A 659 12.91 -30.89 -1.79
N ASN A 660 11.84 -31.22 -1.05
CA ASN A 660 10.46 -31.27 -1.57
C ASN A 660 9.92 -29.91 -2.02
N ASN A 661 10.46 -28.82 -1.49
CA ASN A 661 10.04 -27.45 -1.79
C ASN A 661 10.91 -26.82 -2.89
N LEU A 662 11.81 -27.61 -3.50
CA LEU A 662 12.66 -27.21 -4.62
C LEU A 662 12.25 -28.01 -5.84
N LEU A 663 11.41 -27.40 -6.68
CA LEU A 663 10.78 -28.07 -7.81
C LEU A 663 11.64 -27.93 -9.07
N LEU A 664 11.76 -28.99 -9.87
CA LEU A 664 12.57 -29.06 -11.09
C LEU A 664 11.68 -29.40 -12.30
N ASN A 665 11.81 -28.65 -13.38
CA ASN A 665 11.13 -28.95 -14.65
C ASN A 665 12.07 -29.59 -15.67
N VAL A 666 11.51 -30.18 -16.73
CA VAL A 666 12.25 -30.86 -17.83
C VAL A 666 13.31 -30.02 -18.53
N ASN A 667 13.25 -28.69 -18.41
CA ASN A 667 14.24 -27.79 -18.99
C ASN A 667 15.43 -27.52 -18.03
N GLY A 668 15.45 -28.16 -16.86
CA GLY A 668 16.50 -27.97 -15.87
C GLY A 668 16.29 -26.79 -14.93
N ARG A 669 15.11 -26.14 -14.91
CA ARG A 669 14.90 -24.98 -14.04
C ARG A 669 14.40 -25.39 -12.67
N ILE A 670 15.12 -24.96 -11.63
CA ILE A 670 14.73 -25.13 -10.23
C ILE A 670 13.97 -23.90 -9.75
N LYS A 671 12.80 -24.13 -9.16
CA LYS A 671 11.98 -23.08 -8.53
C LYS A 671 11.70 -23.40 -7.07
N ILE A 672 11.97 -22.42 -6.20
CA ILE A 672 11.59 -22.46 -4.78
C ILE A 672 10.06 -22.35 -4.68
N ALA A 673 9.44 -23.23 -3.90
CA ALA A 673 8.00 -23.35 -3.73
C ALA A 673 7.58 -23.48 -2.25
N ASP A 674 6.27 -23.39 -2.02
CA ASP A 674 5.60 -23.48 -0.72
C ASP A 674 5.89 -22.33 0.26
N PHE A 675 5.29 -21.18 -0.03
CA PHE A 675 5.44 -19.94 0.75
C PHE A 675 4.49 -19.85 1.96
N GLY A 676 3.89 -20.97 2.40
CA GLY A 676 2.94 -20.99 3.50
C GLY A 676 3.54 -20.44 4.81
N LEU A 677 4.80 -20.77 5.08
CA LEU A 677 5.53 -20.30 6.25
C LEU A 677 6.36 -19.03 5.99
N ALA A 678 6.35 -18.46 4.78
CA ALA A 678 7.19 -17.31 4.46
C ALA A 678 6.75 -16.01 5.18
N ARG A 679 7.71 -15.13 5.49
CA ARG A 679 7.49 -13.86 6.22
C ARG A 679 8.48 -12.76 5.82
N TYR A 680 8.01 -11.52 5.79
CA TYR A 680 8.89 -10.35 5.78
C TYR A 680 9.72 -10.24 7.06
N PHE A 681 11.00 -9.86 6.96
CA PHE A 681 11.93 -9.59 8.07
C PHE A 681 12.50 -8.15 8.06
N GLY A 682 13.25 -7.77 9.11
CA GLY A 682 13.90 -6.44 9.20
C GLY A 682 13.30 -5.44 10.20
N SER A 683 12.19 -5.76 10.87
CA SER A 683 11.64 -4.93 11.95
C SER A 683 12.24 -5.32 13.31
N PRO A 684 12.95 -4.41 14.02
CA PRO A 684 13.72 -4.74 15.23
C PRO A 684 12.88 -5.17 16.45
N ASN A 685 11.55 -4.96 16.42
CA ASN A 685 10.63 -5.34 17.50
C ASN A 685 9.74 -6.54 17.15
N ARG A 686 9.98 -7.21 16.01
CA ARG A 686 9.12 -8.28 15.52
C ARG A 686 9.62 -9.63 16.00
N ASN A 687 8.88 -10.26 16.90
CA ASN A 687 9.11 -11.64 17.31
C ASN A 687 8.51 -12.61 16.29
N TYR A 688 9.23 -13.67 15.98
CA TYR A 688 8.78 -14.76 15.12
C TYR A 688 8.65 -16.07 15.92
N THR A 689 7.75 -16.95 15.46
CA THR A 689 7.65 -18.33 15.96
C THR A 689 8.92 -19.11 15.61
N HIS A 690 9.51 -19.82 16.57
CA HIS A 690 10.73 -20.61 16.38
C HIS A 690 10.45 -22.03 15.83
N GLN A 691 9.25 -22.57 16.04
CA GLN A 691 8.79 -23.88 15.51
C GLN A 691 8.44 -23.80 14.01
N VAL A 692 9.37 -23.28 13.21
CA VAL A 692 9.32 -23.21 11.76
C VAL A 692 10.50 -23.99 11.18
N ILE A 693 10.52 -24.21 9.88
CA ILE A 693 11.47 -25.10 9.19
C ILE A 693 11.27 -26.56 9.64
N THR A 694 11.21 -27.46 8.66
CA THR A 694 11.15 -28.90 8.90
C THR A 694 12.39 -29.34 9.71
N ARG A 695 12.20 -30.12 10.79
CA ARG A 695 13.22 -30.37 11.84
C ARG A 695 14.62 -30.71 11.31
N TRP A 696 14.71 -31.59 10.32
CA TRP A 696 16.00 -32.04 9.76
C TRP A 696 16.83 -30.92 9.11
N TYR A 697 16.18 -29.83 8.70
CA TYR A 697 16.80 -28.65 8.07
C TYR A 697 16.79 -27.43 9.00
N ARG A 698 16.35 -27.58 10.26
CA ARG A 698 16.19 -26.48 11.22
C ARG A 698 17.55 -26.13 11.86
N PRO A 699 17.92 -24.84 11.90
CA PRO A 699 19.18 -24.40 12.51
C PRO A 699 19.12 -24.44 14.06
N PRO A 700 20.29 -24.51 14.72
CA PRO A 700 20.39 -24.63 16.17
C PRO A 700 19.75 -23.46 16.94
N GLU A 701 19.78 -22.23 16.42
CA GLU A 701 19.13 -21.09 17.06
C GLU A 701 17.61 -21.26 17.19
N LEU A 702 16.96 -21.88 16.21
CA LEU A 702 15.52 -22.15 16.28
C LEU A 702 15.20 -23.34 17.18
N LEU A 703 16.10 -24.33 17.26
CA LEU A 703 15.98 -25.47 18.19
C LEU A 703 16.09 -25.01 19.65
N TYR A 704 16.83 -23.92 19.93
CA TYR A 704 16.89 -23.26 21.24
C TYR A 704 15.86 -22.14 21.43
N GLY A 705 14.83 -22.06 20.59
CA GLY A 705 13.68 -21.19 20.83
C GLY A 705 13.86 -19.73 20.43
N ALA A 706 14.88 -19.39 19.61
CA ALA A 706 15.12 -18.00 19.20
C ALA A 706 13.88 -17.36 18.54
N ARG A 707 13.42 -16.23 19.09
CA ARG A 707 12.29 -15.46 18.54
C ARG A 707 12.70 -14.27 17.67
N SER A 708 13.98 -13.93 17.66
CA SER A 708 14.58 -12.90 16.81
C SER A 708 15.62 -13.54 15.92
N TYR A 709 15.31 -13.70 14.63
CA TYR A 709 16.17 -14.33 13.64
C TYR A 709 15.96 -13.71 12.25
N GLY A 710 16.90 -13.94 11.33
CA GLY A 710 16.92 -13.35 9.99
C GLY A 710 17.30 -14.36 8.90
N ALA A 711 17.81 -13.87 7.77
CA ALA A 711 18.14 -14.64 6.57
C ALA A 711 19.03 -15.88 6.80
N ALA A 712 19.87 -15.85 7.85
CA ALA A 712 20.77 -16.93 8.21
C ALA A 712 20.07 -18.29 8.45
N VAL A 713 18.79 -18.29 8.85
CA VAL A 713 18.06 -19.55 9.07
C VAL A 713 17.82 -20.32 7.76
N ASP A 714 17.58 -19.62 6.66
CA ASP A 714 17.38 -20.24 5.35
C ASP A 714 18.72 -20.73 4.76
N ILE A 715 19.83 -20.03 5.05
CA ILE A 715 21.18 -20.44 4.63
C ILE A 715 21.60 -21.75 5.27
N TRP A 716 21.26 -21.96 6.55
CA TRP A 716 21.49 -23.25 7.20
C TRP A 716 20.75 -24.38 6.47
N SER A 717 19.47 -24.18 6.15
CA SER A 717 18.68 -25.15 5.41
C SER A 717 19.27 -25.45 4.03
N ILE A 718 19.81 -24.45 3.33
CA ILE A 718 20.57 -24.65 2.08
C ILE A 718 21.80 -25.53 2.33
N GLY A 719 22.58 -25.28 3.38
CA GLY A 719 23.72 -26.14 3.75
C GLY A 719 23.33 -27.60 3.94
N CYS A 720 22.22 -27.86 4.63
CA CYS A 720 21.67 -29.20 4.80
C CYS A 720 21.28 -29.86 3.46
N ILE A 721 20.65 -29.11 2.55
CA ILE A 721 20.24 -29.62 1.22
C ILE A 721 21.46 -29.90 0.35
N ILE A 722 22.50 -29.05 0.38
CA ILE A 722 23.76 -29.29 -0.34
C ILE A 722 24.42 -30.59 0.15
N ALA A 723 24.49 -30.77 1.47
CA ALA A 723 25.03 -31.99 2.05
C ALA A 723 24.21 -33.23 1.66
N GLU A 724 22.88 -33.11 1.62
CA GLU A 724 22.00 -34.20 1.22
C GLU A 724 22.14 -34.56 -0.27
N LEU A 725 22.40 -33.59 -1.16
CA LEU A 725 22.74 -33.84 -2.57
C LEU A 725 24.02 -34.70 -2.71
N LEU A 726 24.98 -34.52 -1.79
CA LEU A 726 26.22 -35.30 -1.76
C LEU A 726 26.04 -36.68 -1.14
N LEU A 727 25.32 -36.77 -0.01
CA LEU A 727 25.18 -37.99 0.79
C LEU A 727 24.04 -38.90 0.35
N ARG A 728 23.08 -38.37 -0.43
CA ARG A 728 21.79 -39.02 -0.78
C ARG A 728 20.87 -39.32 0.39
N VAL A 729 21.24 -38.88 1.59
CA VAL A 729 20.47 -39.00 2.83
C VAL A 729 20.57 -37.70 3.62
N PRO A 730 19.55 -37.32 4.40
CA PRO A 730 19.60 -36.12 5.22
C PRO A 730 20.80 -36.15 6.17
N ILE A 731 21.57 -35.07 6.19
CA ILE A 731 22.78 -34.97 7.04
C ILE A 731 22.44 -34.99 8.54
N PHE A 732 21.29 -34.43 8.93
CA PHE A 732 20.80 -34.41 10.31
C PHE A 732 19.38 -34.96 10.38
N ALA A 733 19.22 -36.19 10.87
CA ALA A 733 17.93 -36.87 10.96
C ALA A 733 17.50 -37.09 12.43
N GLY A 734 17.30 -36.01 13.19
CA GLY A 734 16.90 -36.10 14.60
C GLY A 734 15.41 -36.41 14.79
N GLU A 735 15.10 -37.23 15.79
CA GLU A 735 13.71 -37.61 16.15
C GLU A 735 13.00 -36.57 17.02
N SER A 736 13.77 -35.77 17.75
CA SER A 736 13.29 -34.66 18.60
C SER A 736 14.17 -33.43 18.41
N ASP A 737 13.75 -32.26 18.89
CA ASP A 737 14.56 -31.04 18.77
C ASP A 737 15.89 -31.15 19.56
N LEU A 738 15.88 -31.87 20.68
CA LEU A 738 17.09 -32.20 21.45
C LEU A 738 17.99 -33.18 20.70
N ASP A 739 17.43 -34.25 20.12
CA ASP A 739 18.21 -35.21 19.33
C ASP A 739 18.78 -34.55 18.06
N GLN A 740 18.03 -33.65 17.41
CA GLN A 740 18.52 -32.86 16.29
C GLN A 740 19.76 -32.04 16.68
N LEU A 741 19.75 -31.37 17.84
CA LEU A 741 20.94 -30.69 18.37
C LEU A 741 22.11 -31.65 18.63
N VAL A 742 21.83 -32.84 19.18
CA VAL A 742 22.85 -33.89 19.38
C VAL A 742 23.48 -34.33 18.07
N GLN A 743 22.69 -34.53 17.01
CA GLN A 743 23.22 -34.89 15.68
C GLN A 743 24.09 -33.76 15.09
N ILE A 744 23.66 -32.51 15.25
CA ILE A 744 24.45 -31.33 14.82
C ILE A 744 25.80 -31.31 15.56
N TYR A 745 25.81 -31.46 16.88
CA TYR A 745 27.05 -31.40 17.67
C TYR A 745 27.96 -32.60 17.45
N LYS A 746 27.42 -33.79 17.20
CA LYS A 746 28.24 -34.95 16.79
C LYS A 746 29.04 -34.66 15.53
N LEU A 747 28.44 -33.96 14.56
CA LEU A 747 29.11 -33.65 13.30
C LEU A 747 30.04 -32.45 13.40
N LEU A 748 29.56 -31.33 13.96
CA LEU A 748 30.25 -30.04 13.93
C LEU A 748 31.06 -29.72 15.19
N GLY A 749 30.97 -30.58 16.21
CA GLY A 749 31.49 -30.31 17.54
C GLY A 749 30.49 -29.54 18.42
N THR A 750 30.77 -29.49 19.72
CA THR A 750 29.94 -28.71 20.67
C THR A 750 30.39 -27.24 20.63
N PRO A 751 29.51 -26.26 20.34
CA PRO A 751 29.89 -24.86 20.20
C PRO A 751 30.36 -24.27 21.52
N THR A 752 31.43 -23.47 21.47
CA THR A 752 31.89 -22.66 22.60
C THR A 752 31.28 -21.25 22.57
N GLU A 753 31.44 -20.48 23.66
CA GLU A 753 31.05 -19.05 23.68
C GLU A 753 31.88 -18.20 22.70
N GLU A 754 33.03 -18.69 22.21
CA GLU A 754 33.80 -18.03 21.14
C GLU A 754 33.17 -18.27 19.76
N ASP A 755 32.68 -19.50 19.53
CA ASP A 755 32.02 -19.89 18.29
C ASP A 755 30.65 -19.23 18.14
N TRP A 756 29.89 -19.17 19.24
CA TRP A 756 28.55 -18.59 19.29
C TRP A 756 28.33 -17.76 20.57
N PRO A 757 28.64 -16.45 20.50
CA PRO A 757 28.50 -15.58 21.65
C PRO A 757 27.05 -15.48 22.16
N ASN A 758 26.87 -15.60 23.47
CA ASN A 758 25.56 -15.55 24.15
C ASN A 758 24.62 -16.71 23.84
N ILE A 759 25.14 -17.87 23.42
CA ILE A 759 24.33 -19.09 23.24
C ILE A 759 23.53 -19.44 24.51
N THR A 760 24.12 -19.21 25.68
CA THR A 760 23.52 -19.42 26.99
C THR A 760 22.32 -18.51 27.30
N SER A 761 22.13 -17.43 26.52
CA SER A 761 21.02 -16.49 26.69
C SER A 761 19.76 -16.86 25.90
N LEU A 762 19.81 -17.93 25.10
CA LEU A 762 18.66 -18.37 24.31
C LEU A 762 17.56 -18.97 25.19
N PRO A 763 16.27 -18.78 24.83
CA PRO A 763 15.13 -19.11 25.69
C PRO A 763 15.13 -20.56 26.20
N ASP A 764 15.43 -21.51 25.32
CA ASP A 764 15.35 -22.94 25.61
C ASP A 764 16.75 -23.59 25.69
N PHE A 765 17.79 -22.81 26.03
CA PHE A 765 19.15 -23.32 26.09
C PHE A 765 19.31 -24.42 27.14
N ILE A 766 19.78 -25.59 26.69
CA ILE A 766 20.13 -26.73 27.53
C ILE A 766 21.56 -27.15 27.17
N LYS A 767 22.42 -27.27 28.19
CA LYS A 767 23.79 -27.78 28.01
C LYS A 767 23.75 -29.27 27.70
N ILE A 768 24.08 -29.63 26.47
CA ILE A 768 24.21 -31.02 26.01
C ILE A 768 25.60 -31.53 26.40
N LYS A 769 25.71 -32.82 26.74
CA LYS A 769 26.99 -33.46 27.07
C LYS A 769 27.96 -33.30 25.88
N GLU A 770 29.18 -32.88 26.18
CA GLU A 770 30.23 -32.66 25.18
C GLU A 770 30.43 -33.92 24.32
N THR A 771 30.34 -33.74 23.00
CA THR A 771 30.42 -34.82 22.01
C THR A 771 31.79 -34.91 21.32
N GLY A 772 32.76 -34.07 21.72
CA GLY A 772 34.11 -33.97 21.13
C GLY A 772 34.25 -32.81 20.13
N ASP A 773 35.37 -32.79 19.39
CA ASP A 773 35.78 -31.71 18.47
C ASP A 773 35.07 -31.74 17.09
N GLY A 774 34.06 -32.59 16.93
CA GLY A 774 33.37 -32.81 15.64
C GLY A 774 34.17 -33.66 14.65
N PHE A 775 33.59 -33.92 13.48
CA PHE A 775 34.26 -34.61 12.37
C PHE A 775 34.81 -33.58 11.37
N ASP A 776 35.95 -33.90 10.75
CA ASP A 776 36.42 -33.14 9.59
C ASP A 776 35.45 -33.36 8.42
N LEU A 777 34.81 -32.27 7.97
CA LEU A 777 33.88 -32.30 6.84
C LEU A 777 34.52 -32.84 5.56
N LYS A 778 35.85 -32.76 5.41
CA LYS A 778 36.57 -33.41 4.29
C LYS A 778 36.50 -34.93 4.35
N GLY A 779 36.52 -35.50 5.55
CA GLY A 779 36.34 -36.93 5.77
C GLY A 779 34.89 -37.39 5.57
N VAL A 780 33.93 -36.50 5.79
CA VAL A 780 32.50 -36.76 5.59
C VAL A 780 32.12 -36.69 4.11
N PHE A 781 32.60 -35.67 3.40
CA PHE A 781 32.31 -35.44 1.98
C PHE A 781 33.51 -35.81 1.10
N THR A 782 33.87 -37.09 1.07
CA THR A 782 35.05 -37.60 0.35
C THR A 782 35.04 -37.32 -1.16
N ALA A 783 33.86 -37.13 -1.75
CA ALA A 783 33.68 -36.83 -3.18
C ALA A 783 33.57 -35.32 -3.50
N ALA A 784 33.62 -34.44 -2.49
CA ALA A 784 33.49 -32.99 -2.67
C ALA A 784 34.87 -32.31 -2.77
N GLY A 785 34.97 -31.30 -3.65
CA GLY A 785 36.15 -30.44 -3.71
C GLY A 785 36.23 -29.49 -2.50
N ASN A 786 37.44 -29.00 -2.20
CA ASN A 786 37.69 -28.10 -1.05
C ASN A 786 36.77 -26.87 -1.05
N ASP A 787 36.49 -26.28 -2.22
CA ASP A 787 35.65 -25.08 -2.34
C ASP A 787 34.18 -25.36 -1.96
N LEU A 788 33.67 -26.55 -2.28
CA LEU A 788 32.31 -26.96 -1.88
C LEU A 788 32.24 -27.19 -0.37
N ILE A 789 33.29 -27.78 0.19
CA ILE A 789 33.38 -28.03 1.63
C ILE A 789 33.45 -26.71 2.38
N GLU A 790 34.17 -25.71 1.85
CA GLU A 790 34.17 -24.34 2.39
C GLU A 790 32.76 -23.74 2.35
N LEU A 791 32.08 -23.80 1.20
CA LEU A 791 30.71 -23.30 1.07
C LEU A 791 29.77 -23.93 2.12
N ILE A 792 29.82 -25.26 2.29
CA ILE A 792 29.03 -25.98 3.30
C ILE A 792 29.42 -25.54 4.72
N SER A 793 30.71 -25.43 5.02
CA SER A 793 31.22 -24.99 6.32
C SER A 793 30.72 -23.59 6.69
N GLN A 794 30.67 -22.67 5.73
CA GLN A 794 30.21 -21.31 5.95
C GLN A 794 28.68 -21.21 6.11
N CYS A 795 27.92 -22.14 5.52
CA CYS A 795 26.50 -22.33 5.81
C CYS A 795 26.25 -22.90 7.22
N PHE A 796 27.19 -23.69 7.77
CA PHE A 796 27.08 -24.34 9.08
C PHE A 796 27.76 -23.60 10.24
N ARG A 797 28.10 -22.31 10.07
CA ARG A 797 28.53 -21.48 11.20
C ARG A 797 27.44 -21.43 12.28
N PHE A 798 27.83 -21.71 13.52
CA PHE A 798 26.92 -21.70 14.68
C PHE A 798 26.33 -20.30 14.93
N ASP A 799 27.19 -19.27 15.02
CA ASP A 799 26.74 -17.89 15.12
C ASP A 799 26.01 -17.45 13.83
N PRO A 800 24.69 -17.17 13.89
CA PRO A 800 23.93 -16.76 12.71
C PRO A 800 24.42 -15.45 12.08
N LEU A 801 25.13 -14.60 12.84
CA LEU A 801 25.69 -13.34 12.34
C LEU A 801 26.98 -13.55 11.54
N LYS A 802 27.70 -14.65 11.77
CA LYS A 802 28.92 -15.02 11.04
C LYS A 802 28.64 -15.94 9.84
N ARG A 803 27.44 -16.52 9.77
CA ARG A 803 26.98 -17.36 8.65
C ARG A 803 26.91 -16.53 7.37
N TRP A 804 27.37 -17.10 6.25
CA TRP A 804 27.32 -16.38 4.98
C TRP A 804 25.89 -16.03 4.57
N THR A 805 25.75 -14.90 3.88
CA THR A 805 24.52 -14.53 3.17
C THR A 805 24.45 -15.26 1.82
N ALA A 806 23.27 -15.30 1.19
CA ALA A 806 23.11 -15.89 -0.15
C ALA A 806 24.04 -15.21 -1.17
N THR A 807 24.20 -13.89 -1.10
CA THR A 807 25.14 -13.12 -1.93
C THR A 807 26.59 -13.56 -1.72
N GLN A 808 27.03 -13.71 -0.47
CA GLN A 808 28.39 -14.20 -0.17
C GLN A 808 28.61 -15.63 -0.67
N ALA A 809 27.61 -16.50 -0.52
CA ALA A 809 27.65 -17.87 -1.04
C ALA A 809 27.78 -17.91 -2.57
N LEU A 810 27.04 -17.05 -3.29
CA LEU A 810 27.15 -16.91 -4.76
C LEU A 810 28.52 -16.38 -5.22
N GLN A 811 29.19 -15.59 -4.37
CA GLN A 811 30.53 -15.05 -4.63
C GLN A 811 31.67 -16.03 -4.27
N SER A 812 31.34 -17.20 -3.71
CA SER A 812 32.34 -18.19 -3.29
C SER A 812 33.19 -18.72 -4.44
N GLN A 813 34.40 -19.19 -4.10
CA GLN A 813 35.32 -19.78 -5.08
C GLN A 813 34.72 -21.01 -5.77
N TYR A 814 33.76 -21.69 -5.13
CA TYR A 814 33.08 -22.87 -5.68
C TYR A 814 32.45 -22.62 -7.05
N PHE A 815 31.87 -21.44 -7.30
CA PHE A 815 31.28 -21.13 -8.61
C PHE A 815 32.29 -20.67 -9.66
N ARG A 816 33.54 -20.41 -9.25
CA ARG A 816 34.62 -19.94 -10.11
C ARG A 816 35.63 -21.04 -10.47
N SER A 817 35.66 -22.14 -9.72
CA SER A 817 36.55 -23.27 -9.97
C SER A 817 35.94 -24.33 -10.88
N GLU A 818 36.81 -25.05 -11.59
CA GLU A 818 36.42 -26.25 -12.33
C GLU A 818 36.11 -27.43 -11.39
N PRO A 819 35.16 -28.31 -11.75
CA PRO A 819 34.34 -28.24 -12.95
C PRO A 819 33.23 -27.18 -12.83
N TYR A 820 32.94 -26.46 -13.90
CA TYR A 820 31.86 -25.45 -13.91
C TYR A 820 30.48 -26.10 -13.81
N ALA A 821 29.48 -25.29 -13.48
CA ALA A 821 28.08 -25.71 -13.53
C ALA A 821 27.74 -26.22 -14.95
N CYS A 822 27.00 -27.33 -15.04
CA CYS A 822 26.47 -27.79 -16.32
C CYS A 822 25.41 -26.82 -16.85
N ASP A 823 25.03 -26.97 -18.12
CA ASP A 823 23.86 -26.27 -18.64
C ASP A 823 22.57 -26.81 -18.01
N ASP A 824 21.52 -25.99 -17.92
CA ASP A 824 20.25 -26.38 -17.30
C ASP A 824 19.68 -27.65 -17.97
N SER A 825 19.73 -27.73 -19.31
CA SER A 825 19.26 -28.88 -20.08
C SER A 825 20.00 -30.19 -19.82
N GLU A 826 21.17 -30.14 -19.17
CA GLU A 826 21.98 -31.31 -18.82
C GLU A 826 21.64 -31.86 -17.43
N LEU A 827 20.83 -31.16 -16.64
CA LEU A 827 20.40 -31.66 -15.34
C LEU A 827 19.61 -32.97 -15.48
N PRO A 828 19.92 -33.98 -14.67
CA PRO A 828 19.30 -35.28 -14.83
C PRO A 828 17.87 -35.28 -14.28
N ILE A 829 16.90 -35.62 -15.15
CA ILE A 829 15.46 -35.71 -14.84
C ILE A 829 14.93 -37.02 -15.40
N GLN A 830 14.07 -37.73 -14.68
CA GLN A 830 13.38 -38.89 -15.25
C GLN A 830 12.30 -38.46 -16.26
N GLY A 831 12.39 -38.96 -17.50
CA GLY A 831 11.36 -38.87 -18.54
C GLY A 831 11.73 -39.69 -19.79
N PRO A 832 10.76 -40.21 -20.57
CA PRO A 832 11.04 -41.17 -21.65
C PRO A 832 11.95 -40.53 -22.70
N ARG A 833 13.08 -41.18 -23.00
CA ARG A 833 13.98 -40.81 -24.10
C ARG A 833 13.17 -40.67 -25.39
N LYS A 834 12.74 -39.46 -25.76
CA LYS A 834 12.43 -39.17 -27.16
C LYS A 834 13.72 -39.33 -27.92
N ARG A 835 13.72 -40.28 -28.86
CA ARG A 835 14.79 -40.49 -29.84
C ARG A 835 15.31 -39.14 -30.32
N ARG A 836 16.62 -38.91 -30.16
CA ARG A 836 17.36 -37.89 -30.92
C ARG A 836 16.94 -38.00 -32.39
N MET A 837 16.23 -37.00 -32.91
CA MET A 837 16.26 -36.73 -34.35
C MET A 837 17.69 -36.25 -34.61
N ARG A 838 18.47 -37.15 -35.18
CA ARG A 838 19.75 -36.85 -35.78
C ARG A 838 19.46 -36.18 -37.12
N ASP A 839 20.19 -35.11 -37.36
CA ASP A 839 20.56 -34.54 -38.65
C ASP A 839 19.43 -33.87 -39.47
N MET A 840 19.51 -32.54 -39.60
CA MET A 840 19.54 -31.79 -40.86
C MET A 840 19.44 -30.29 -40.54
N ASP A 841 20.61 -29.64 -40.55
CA ASP A 841 20.92 -28.34 -41.13
C ASP A 841 21.98 -27.62 -40.30
N GLY A 842 23.18 -27.61 -40.88
CA GLY A 842 24.33 -26.94 -40.32
C GLY A 842 24.23 -25.43 -40.44
N ASN A 843 25.09 -24.80 -39.64
CA ASN A 843 25.49 -23.39 -39.64
C ASN A 843 24.76 -22.48 -38.63
N GLU A 844 25.08 -22.64 -37.34
CA GLU A 844 25.02 -21.57 -36.35
C GLU A 844 26.35 -21.48 -35.56
N PRO A 845 26.84 -20.28 -35.22
CA PRO A 845 28.15 -20.09 -34.60
C PRO A 845 28.15 -20.52 -33.12
N PRO A 846 29.32 -20.74 -32.49
CA PRO A 846 29.41 -21.22 -31.12
C PRO A 846 28.82 -20.19 -30.14
N ILE A 847 27.73 -20.57 -29.48
CA ILE A 847 27.09 -19.77 -28.43
C ILE A 847 28.00 -19.79 -27.20
N THR A 848 28.39 -18.60 -26.76
CA THR A 848 29.30 -18.31 -25.66
C THR A 848 28.86 -18.89 -24.32
N ARG A 849 29.76 -19.66 -23.68
CA ARG A 849 29.68 -20.07 -22.27
C ARG A 849 29.47 -18.84 -21.39
N ARG A 850 28.46 -18.85 -20.50
CA ARG A 850 28.23 -17.77 -19.53
C ARG A 850 29.44 -17.60 -18.62
N LYS A 851 30.23 -16.56 -18.88
CA LYS A 851 31.21 -16.01 -17.96
C LYS A 851 30.47 -14.95 -17.13
N LEU A 852 30.42 -15.12 -15.82
CA LEU A 852 29.93 -14.10 -14.90
C LEU A 852 30.98 -12.98 -14.87
N GLU A 853 30.69 -11.87 -15.53
CA GLU A 853 31.41 -10.60 -15.31
C GLU A 853 30.65 -9.85 -14.20
N PHE A 854 31.35 -9.59 -13.10
CA PHE A 854 30.89 -8.73 -12.01
C PHE A 854 31.55 -7.37 -12.21
N ASP A 855 30.77 -6.35 -12.59
CA ASP A 855 31.13 -4.93 -12.46
C ASP A 855 30.48 -4.32 -11.23
#